data_AF-Q7NC49-F1
#
_entry.id   AF-Q7NC49-F1
#
_cell.length_a   1.000
_cell.length_b   1.000
_cell.length_c   1.000
_cell.angle_alpha   90.00
_cell.angle_beta   90.00
_cell.angle_gamma   90.00
#
_symmetry.space_group_name_H-M   'P 1'
#
loop_
_entity.id
_entity.type
_entity.pdbx_description
1 polymer ?
#
loop_
_entity_poly.entity_id
_entity_poly.type
_entity_poly.pdbx_seq_one_letter_code
_entity_poly.pdbx_strand_id
1 'polypeptide(L)'
;MKVKSFKKVIGALGIFASASLFVASCTKASTRFDQVDDGKLVLASTFSSSSPIALSLNDVIEQYNKNKPAGNYPVEIFSIAGGYNGGLQTVNTKLAAKDKTQFFNMIFNYQAVTAQLVRHDLALELNKGAEPVDVSAFPDQFLQENYDILGNTDRAVYGVPFTRSTEVLVTNVPVVYQLLSQATTNGDLKISDDEATQKLWAEWKMKAQTNLGNNKRSTRPSRAAGEMAVTENGMQAEQPAQPANQAPVSSEFIKKLWGNYTSVEGGLKGYTFSASALDTTTSLLDLSTRIAKSYPNNLKPVNDRKPASPQGVIGIDSPSNYLFNATFSQVNGNKDNFMIRKTADNRAYDYNALLSNQDNRNQQLKNAFNALSPLINANGLFLNNGGNYSSNWGKYHQLGFFLSSTSGYYQSFVGNSAAFNLVFKGVDPSVGTYPFPNFTSNLYAPTKAEYDAGALGAFTSSRKRWVIYKKDSLTDALKQTETNVAITDEANRAKAEEALSKALEPIKDNLSTEKNKKLIGYIGTGFELDKFDSAVKNKVYQAGNLNNRNFMSAFVLTSDVDKKSVPSEQSLQVSEADIRIAPTKFQASATKNTIITQGPSLIGIHANEKEDLQTKRFINWLIKGNINIPARTNAEGRETSPAYQGTPLNYLIAKASYILPTREFLNNPKNEQTNNPYQKIATHVFKSILDDPNNYVPYIDAPDFRSGSFRQSLDSTLVSANSSKSNFDTFMNNLDKAVPTIVKQN
;
A
#
# COMPACT_ATOMS: atom_id res chain seq x y z
N MET A 1 12.12 -35.15 26.35
CA MET A 1 12.75 -35.89 25.23
C MET A 1 11.65 -36.33 24.25
N LYS A 2 11.94 -36.32 22.94
CA LYS A 2 11.03 -36.37 21.76
C LYS A 2 10.56 -35.00 21.24
N VAL A 3 11.48 -34.38 20.51
CA VAL A 3 11.27 -33.27 19.57
C VAL A 3 10.36 -33.76 18.45
N LYS A 4 9.13 -33.24 18.35
CA LYS A 4 8.28 -33.44 17.16
C LYS A 4 8.66 -32.40 16.11
N SER A 5 9.13 -32.90 14.97
CA SER A 5 9.59 -32.14 13.82
C SER A 5 8.51 -31.19 13.29
N PHE A 6 8.86 -29.90 13.20
CA PHE A 6 8.14 -28.89 12.44
C PHE A 6 8.28 -29.20 10.93
N LYS A 7 7.26 -29.84 10.35
CA LYS A 7 7.02 -29.85 8.91
C LYS A 7 5.57 -29.44 8.69
N LYS A 8 5.36 -28.25 8.13
CA LYS A 8 4.19 -27.76 7.33
C LYS A 8 3.95 -26.26 7.58
N VAL A 9 4.72 -25.40 6.89
CA VAL A 9 4.26 -24.15 6.26
C VAL A 9 5.24 -23.85 5.12
N ILE A 10 5.20 -24.65 4.06
CA ILE A 10 5.72 -24.30 2.74
C ILE A 10 4.60 -24.74 1.79
N GLY A 11 3.58 -23.90 1.67
CA GLY A 11 2.41 -24.14 0.83
C GLY A 11 2.36 -23.08 -0.25
N ALA A 12 2.58 -23.52 -1.49
CA ALA A 12 2.32 -22.79 -2.75
C ALA A 12 3.17 -21.55 -3.06
N LEU A 13 4.50 -21.68 -3.04
CA LEU A 13 5.32 -21.03 -4.07
C LEU A 13 5.31 -21.96 -5.28
N GLY A 14 4.50 -21.63 -6.29
CA GLY A 14 4.52 -22.32 -7.57
C GLY A 14 5.88 -22.12 -8.23
N ILE A 15 6.77 -23.09 -8.03
CA ILE A 15 8.03 -23.23 -8.77
C ILE A 15 7.65 -23.66 -10.18
N PHE A 16 7.47 -22.70 -11.09
CA PHE A 16 7.65 -22.97 -12.51
C PHE A 16 9.12 -22.77 -12.85
N ALA A 17 9.89 -23.84 -12.68
CA ALA A 17 11.11 -24.03 -13.43
C ALA A 17 10.71 -24.57 -14.82
N SER A 18 10.81 -23.73 -15.84
CA SER A 18 11.03 -24.13 -17.24
C SER A 18 11.51 -22.89 -18.00
N ALA A 19 12.84 -22.81 -18.19
CA ALA A 19 13.51 -22.88 -19.49
C ALA A 19 13.16 -21.67 -20.40
N SER A 20 14.01 -20.64 -20.45
CA SER A 20 15.25 -20.74 -21.22
C SER A 20 16.35 -19.84 -20.64
N LEU A 21 17.48 -20.49 -20.36
CA LEU A 21 18.79 -19.86 -20.20
C LEU A 21 19.22 -19.33 -21.58
N PHE A 22 19.32 -18.01 -21.72
CA PHE A 22 20.28 -17.44 -22.67
C PHE A 22 21.36 -16.75 -21.84
N VAL A 23 22.46 -17.46 -21.66
CA VAL A 23 23.75 -16.88 -21.27
C VAL A 23 24.16 -15.97 -22.43
N ALA A 24 24.24 -14.67 -22.17
CA ALA A 24 24.63 -13.68 -23.16
C ALA A 24 26.12 -13.82 -23.46
N SER A 25 26.46 -14.73 -24.37
CA SER A 25 27.67 -14.64 -25.19
C SER A 25 27.40 -13.64 -26.33
N CYS A 26 28.40 -12.83 -26.66
CA CYS A 26 28.37 -11.71 -27.58
C CYS A 26 27.80 -12.02 -28.97
N THR A 27 26.47 -11.99 -29.14
CA THR A 27 25.72 -11.67 -30.38
C THR A 27 24.23 -11.58 -30.00
N LYS A 28 23.69 -10.38 -29.73
CA LYS A 28 22.25 -10.21 -29.48
C LYS A 28 21.47 -10.44 -30.78
N ALA A 29 20.92 -11.63 -30.97
CA ALA A 29 19.75 -11.76 -31.85
C ALA A 29 18.57 -11.08 -31.13
N SER A 30 18.07 -9.95 -31.67
CA SER A 30 16.94 -9.24 -31.07
C SER A 30 15.75 -10.19 -30.94
N THR A 31 15.15 -10.26 -29.75
CA THR A 31 13.92 -11.04 -29.52
C THR A 31 12.66 -10.21 -29.78
N ARG A 32 12.82 -9.01 -30.35
CA ARG A 32 11.74 -8.09 -30.69
C ARG A 32 10.69 -8.75 -31.57
N PHE A 33 9.46 -8.31 -31.41
CA PHE A 33 8.36 -8.66 -32.29
C PHE A 33 7.37 -7.49 -32.35
N ASP A 34 6.73 -7.34 -33.50
CA ASP A 34 5.67 -6.34 -33.65
C ASP A 34 4.32 -6.95 -33.29
N GLN A 35 3.49 -6.14 -32.65
CA GLN A 35 2.08 -6.39 -32.37
C GLN A 35 1.23 -6.09 -33.61
N VAL A 36 0.05 -6.71 -33.67
CA VAL A 36 -0.94 -6.45 -34.72
C VAL A 36 -1.58 -5.09 -34.47
N ASP A 37 -1.50 -4.17 -35.44
CA ASP A 37 -2.21 -2.89 -35.43
C ASP A 37 -3.72 -3.15 -35.43
N ASP A 38 -4.36 -2.98 -34.27
CA ASP A 38 -5.79 -3.23 -34.06
C ASP A 38 -6.60 -1.93 -33.96
N GLY A 39 -5.96 -0.79 -34.23
CA GLY A 39 -6.61 0.51 -34.26
C GLY A 39 -6.91 1.10 -32.89
N LYS A 40 -6.35 0.56 -31.80
CA LYS A 40 -6.53 1.06 -30.44
C LYS A 40 -5.24 1.00 -29.62
N LEU A 41 -5.25 1.64 -28.45
CA LEU A 41 -4.16 1.57 -27.48
C LEU A 41 -4.64 0.90 -26.20
N VAL A 42 -3.84 -0.01 -25.65
CA VAL A 42 -4.12 -0.67 -24.38
C VAL A 42 -3.16 -0.15 -23.30
N LEU A 43 -3.74 0.49 -22.28
CA LEU A 43 -3.07 0.93 -21.07
C LEU A 43 -3.28 -0.08 -19.94
N ALA A 44 -2.24 -0.84 -19.63
CA ALA A 44 -2.25 -1.76 -18.51
C ALA A 44 -2.10 -1.01 -17.16
N SER A 45 -2.95 -1.33 -16.20
CA SER A 45 -2.99 -0.71 -14.88
C SER A 45 -2.98 -1.77 -13.79
N THR A 46 -2.06 -1.64 -12.84
CA THR A 46 -1.96 -2.52 -11.66
C THR A 46 -2.69 -1.95 -10.44
N PHE A 47 -3.34 -0.80 -10.58
CA PHE A 47 -4.08 -0.15 -9.51
C PHE A 47 -5.33 -0.95 -9.14
N SER A 48 -5.63 -1.01 -7.84
CA SER A 48 -6.92 -1.56 -7.39
C SER A 48 -8.04 -0.78 -8.06
N SER A 49 -8.98 -1.47 -8.67
CA SER A 49 -10.02 -0.86 -9.49
C SER A 49 -11.02 0.01 -8.73
N SER A 50 -11.08 -0.13 -7.40
CA SER A 50 -11.83 0.74 -6.50
C SER A 50 -11.01 1.89 -5.91
N SER A 51 -9.70 1.92 -6.17
CA SER A 51 -8.83 2.99 -5.65
C SER A 51 -9.13 4.33 -6.32
N PRO A 52 -8.97 5.46 -5.61
CA PRO A 52 -9.17 6.79 -6.20
C PRO A 52 -8.41 6.99 -7.51
N ILE A 53 -7.17 6.50 -7.61
CA ILE A 53 -6.37 6.63 -8.84
C ILE A 53 -6.96 5.84 -10.01
N ALA A 54 -7.43 4.61 -9.80
CA ALA A 54 -8.05 3.83 -10.86
C ALA A 54 -9.37 4.46 -11.32
N LEU A 55 -10.14 5.00 -10.38
CA LEU A 55 -11.38 5.73 -10.68
C LEU A 55 -11.08 6.99 -11.52
N SER A 56 -10.07 7.77 -11.13
CA SER A 56 -9.66 8.96 -11.87
C SER A 56 -9.06 8.62 -13.24
N LEU A 57 -8.33 7.50 -13.36
CA LEU A 57 -7.81 7.03 -14.64
C LEU A 57 -8.92 6.72 -15.62
N ASN A 58 -9.98 6.04 -15.18
CA ASN A 58 -11.16 5.81 -16.02
C ASN A 58 -11.77 7.14 -16.50
N ASP A 59 -11.93 8.10 -15.60
CA ASP A 59 -12.52 9.41 -15.93
C ASP A 59 -11.65 10.16 -16.96
N VAL A 60 -10.31 10.08 -16.85
CA VAL A 60 -9.36 10.65 -17.83
C VAL A 60 -9.46 9.97 -19.20
N ILE A 61 -9.47 8.64 -19.23
CA ILE A 61 -9.56 7.88 -20.49
C ILE A 61 -10.90 8.12 -21.19
N GLU A 62 -12.00 8.23 -20.44
CA GLU A 62 -13.30 8.59 -20.98
C GLU A 62 -13.27 9.98 -21.65
N GLN A 63 -12.67 10.98 -20.99
CA GLN A 63 -12.52 12.32 -21.56
C GLN A 63 -11.60 12.34 -22.78
N TYR A 64 -10.52 11.54 -22.79
CA TYR A 64 -9.66 11.38 -23.95
C TYR A 64 -10.44 10.82 -25.13
N ASN A 65 -11.09 9.66 -24.96
CA ASN A 65 -11.78 8.98 -26.05
C ASN A 65 -12.92 9.80 -26.65
N LYS A 66 -13.57 10.63 -25.83
CA LYS A 66 -14.60 11.56 -26.28
C LYS A 66 -14.05 12.72 -27.12
N ASN A 67 -12.87 13.24 -26.77
CA ASN A 67 -12.36 14.51 -27.31
C ASN A 67 -11.05 14.36 -28.11
N LYS A 68 -10.56 13.14 -28.34
CA LYS A 68 -9.29 12.89 -29.04
C LYS A 68 -9.33 13.45 -30.47
N PRO A 69 -8.20 13.96 -30.99
CA PRO A 69 -8.10 14.40 -32.39
C PRO A 69 -8.51 13.29 -33.38
N ALA A 70 -9.05 13.71 -34.54
CA ALA A 70 -9.34 12.79 -35.64
C ALA A 70 -8.06 12.04 -36.07
N GLY A 71 -8.16 10.73 -36.27
CA GLY A 71 -7.01 9.87 -36.58
C GLY A 71 -6.17 9.43 -35.37
N ASN A 72 -6.44 9.93 -34.16
CA ASN A 72 -5.83 9.36 -32.96
C ASN A 72 -6.60 8.12 -32.48
N TYR A 73 -5.87 7.14 -31.96
CA TYR A 73 -6.45 5.87 -31.50
C TYR A 73 -7.19 6.04 -30.17
N PRO A 74 -8.32 5.34 -29.94
CA PRO A 74 -8.93 5.26 -28.62
C PRO A 74 -8.03 4.47 -27.66
N VAL A 75 -8.16 4.74 -26.36
CA VAL A 75 -7.41 4.06 -25.31
C VAL A 75 -8.36 3.20 -24.46
N GLU A 76 -7.98 1.96 -24.19
CA GLU A 76 -8.65 1.05 -23.28
C GLU A 76 -7.77 0.76 -22.05
N ILE A 77 -8.40 0.51 -20.90
CA ILE A 77 -7.67 0.12 -19.68
C ILE A 77 -7.73 -1.38 -19.50
N PHE A 78 -6.57 -2.02 -19.42
CA PHE A 78 -6.44 -3.42 -19.03
C PHE A 78 -6.05 -3.51 -17.55
N SER A 79 -6.95 -4.01 -16.70
CA SER A 79 -6.69 -4.12 -15.26
C SER A 79 -5.89 -5.38 -14.93
N ILE A 80 -4.78 -5.22 -14.23
CA ILE A 80 -3.90 -6.30 -13.80
C ILE A 80 -4.03 -6.52 -12.29
N ALA A 81 -4.24 -7.79 -11.96
CA ALA A 81 -4.26 -8.36 -10.63
C ALA A 81 -2.87 -8.35 -9.94
N GLY A 82 -2.82 -8.37 -8.61
CA GLY A 82 -1.57 -8.65 -7.87
C GLY A 82 -0.58 -7.47 -7.75
N GLY A 83 -1.04 -6.25 -8.04
CA GLY A 83 -0.22 -5.04 -7.95
C GLY A 83 0.96 -5.07 -8.93
N TYR A 84 2.03 -4.35 -8.60
CA TYR A 84 3.20 -4.18 -9.47
C TYR A 84 3.88 -5.52 -9.83
N ASN A 85 3.91 -6.47 -8.89
CA ASN A 85 4.43 -7.82 -9.11
C ASN A 85 3.60 -8.60 -10.13
N GLY A 86 2.27 -8.55 -10.02
CA GLY A 86 1.40 -9.16 -11.02
C GLY A 86 1.52 -8.50 -12.40
N GLY A 87 1.78 -7.19 -12.44
CA GLY A 87 2.16 -6.49 -13.67
C GLY A 87 3.45 -7.03 -14.30
N LEU A 88 4.51 -7.19 -13.51
CA LEU A 88 5.78 -7.77 -13.98
C LEU A 88 5.60 -9.20 -14.48
N GLN A 89 4.85 -10.03 -13.75
CA GLN A 89 4.55 -11.40 -14.17
C GLN A 89 3.77 -11.43 -15.48
N THR A 90 2.76 -10.56 -15.64
CA THR A 90 1.95 -10.48 -16.86
C THR A 90 2.81 -10.07 -18.07
N VAL A 91 3.70 -9.08 -17.91
CA VAL A 91 4.68 -8.70 -18.94
C VAL A 91 5.53 -9.90 -19.32
N ASN A 92 6.13 -10.59 -18.34
CA ASN A 92 7.02 -11.73 -18.61
C ASN A 92 6.29 -12.87 -19.34
N THR A 93 5.06 -13.19 -18.95
CA THR A 93 4.25 -14.21 -19.64
C THR A 93 4.01 -13.84 -21.11
N LYS A 94 3.67 -12.58 -21.39
CA LYS A 94 3.41 -12.13 -22.76
C LYS A 94 4.68 -12.04 -23.61
N LEU A 95 5.81 -11.64 -23.01
CA LEU A 95 7.12 -11.66 -23.66
C LEU A 95 7.52 -13.09 -24.05
N ALA A 96 7.38 -14.04 -23.12
CA ALA A 96 7.70 -15.44 -23.37
C ALA A 96 6.82 -16.05 -24.49
N ALA A 97 5.54 -15.69 -24.52
CA ALA A 97 4.60 -16.14 -25.55
C ALA A 97 4.76 -15.41 -26.90
N LYS A 98 5.55 -14.33 -26.96
CA LYS A 98 5.57 -13.38 -28.09
C LYS A 98 4.16 -12.96 -28.52
N ASP A 99 3.33 -12.64 -27.54
CA ASP A 99 1.91 -12.34 -27.73
C ASP A 99 1.73 -11.07 -28.58
N LYS A 100 1.39 -11.24 -29.86
CA LYS A 100 1.23 -10.13 -30.81
C LYS A 100 -0.14 -9.46 -30.78
N THR A 101 -1.12 -10.09 -30.14
CA THR A 101 -2.54 -9.69 -30.26
C THR A 101 -3.12 -9.15 -28.97
N GLN A 102 -2.54 -9.51 -27.82
CA GLN A 102 -3.02 -9.08 -26.53
C GLN A 102 -1.92 -8.43 -25.67
N PHE A 103 -0.76 -8.11 -26.24
CA PHE A 103 0.17 -7.21 -25.54
C PHE A 103 -0.45 -5.81 -25.41
N PHE A 104 0.11 -5.04 -24.50
CA PHE A 104 -0.27 -3.66 -24.22
C PHE A 104 0.75 -2.69 -24.80
N ASN A 105 0.32 -1.47 -25.10
CA ASN A 105 1.18 -0.39 -25.58
C ASN A 105 1.80 0.39 -24.41
N MET A 106 1.15 0.37 -23.24
CA MET A 106 1.59 1.09 -22.05
C MET A 106 1.29 0.33 -20.77
N ILE A 107 2.09 0.57 -19.72
CA ILE A 107 1.81 0.04 -18.38
C ILE A 107 2.25 1.00 -17.27
N PHE A 108 1.42 1.16 -16.23
CA PHE A 108 1.88 1.75 -14.95
C PHE A 108 2.61 0.70 -14.10
N ASN A 109 3.94 0.77 -14.05
CA ASN A 109 4.75 -0.14 -13.24
C ASN A 109 6.14 0.42 -12.86
N TYR A 110 6.93 -0.38 -12.15
CA TYR A 110 8.30 -0.06 -11.75
C TYR A 110 9.35 -0.47 -12.79
N GLN A 111 10.57 0.00 -12.59
CA GLN A 111 11.69 -0.16 -13.52
C GLN A 111 12.11 -1.61 -13.80
N ALA A 112 11.74 -2.57 -12.96
CA ALA A 112 11.91 -3.98 -13.27
C ALA A 112 11.21 -4.36 -14.59
N VAL A 113 10.03 -3.80 -14.86
CA VAL A 113 9.32 -4.00 -16.13
C VAL A 113 10.06 -3.35 -17.28
N THR A 114 10.49 -2.10 -17.11
CA THR A 114 11.28 -1.40 -18.13
C THR A 114 12.54 -2.17 -18.50
N ALA A 115 13.28 -2.66 -17.51
CA ALA A 115 14.49 -3.45 -17.72
C ALA A 115 14.20 -4.79 -18.44
N GLN A 116 13.07 -5.44 -18.17
CA GLN A 116 12.64 -6.61 -18.96
C GLN A 116 12.40 -6.22 -20.41
N LEU A 117 11.66 -5.15 -20.67
CA LEU A 117 11.35 -4.70 -22.02
C LEU A 117 12.61 -4.30 -22.80
N VAL A 118 13.57 -3.61 -22.17
CA VAL A 118 14.87 -3.26 -22.78
C VAL A 118 15.65 -4.51 -23.18
N ARG A 119 15.64 -5.57 -22.34
CA ARG A 119 16.30 -6.85 -22.67
C ARG A 119 15.69 -7.53 -23.89
N HIS A 120 14.40 -7.32 -24.11
CA HIS A 120 13.66 -7.87 -25.24
C HIS A 120 13.57 -6.94 -26.46
N ASP A 121 14.22 -5.76 -26.41
CA ASP A 121 14.15 -4.74 -27.46
C ASP A 121 12.69 -4.30 -27.76
N LEU A 122 11.90 -4.18 -26.68
CA LEU A 122 10.48 -3.82 -26.68
C LEU A 122 10.15 -2.60 -25.80
N ALA A 123 11.14 -1.96 -25.20
CA ALA A 123 10.91 -0.72 -24.46
C ALA A 123 10.80 0.44 -25.45
N LEU A 124 9.69 1.17 -25.45
CA LEU A 124 9.49 2.29 -26.36
C LEU A 124 10.29 3.51 -25.88
N GLU A 125 11.19 4.02 -26.71
CA GLU A 125 11.89 5.27 -26.44
C GLU A 125 10.93 6.46 -26.60
N LEU A 126 10.43 6.98 -25.49
CA LEU A 126 9.39 8.00 -25.47
C LEU A 126 9.92 9.38 -25.89
N ASN A 127 11.13 9.75 -25.46
CA ASN A 127 11.72 11.07 -25.72
C ASN A 127 12.48 11.17 -27.07
N LYS A 128 12.32 10.19 -27.97
CA LYS A 128 13.05 10.10 -29.24
C LYS A 128 12.13 9.77 -30.40
N GLY A 129 12.65 9.84 -31.63
CA GLY A 129 11.91 9.53 -32.85
C GLY A 129 10.84 10.58 -33.20
N ALA A 130 9.84 10.17 -33.99
CA ALA A 130 8.73 11.03 -34.38
C ALA A 130 7.85 11.40 -33.17
N GLU A 131 7.46 12.68 -33.10
CA GLU A 131 6.62 13.27 -32.05
C GLU A 131 7.04 12.84 -30.63
N PRO A 132 8.29 13.12 -30.22
CA PRO A 132 8.81 12.67 -28.94
C PRO A 132 7.97 13.24 -27.79
N VAL A 133 7.84 12.44 -26.72
CA VAL A 133 7.23 12.88 -25.47
C VAL A 133 8.10 13.95 -24.84
N ASP A 134 7.51 15.10 -24.53
CA ASP A 134 8.20 16.18 -23.84
C ASP A 134 8.31 15.89 -22.35
N VAL A 135 9.52 15.49 -21.95
CA VAL A 135 9.87 15.18 -20.56
C VAL A 135 10.66 16.31 -19.88
N SER A 136 10.81 17.48 -20.53
CA SER A 136 11.62 18.59 -20.01
C SER A 136 11.13 19.17 -18.68
N ALA A 137 9.84 18.99 -18.38
CA ALA A 137 9.23 19.39 -17.10
C ALA A 137 9.71 18.55 -15.90
N PHE A 138 10.27 17.36 -16.15
CA PHE A 138 10.79 16.46 -15.12
C PHE A 138 12.28 16.74 -14.88
N PRO A 139 12.70 17.00 -13.63
CA PRO A 139 14.12 17.09 -13.28
C PRO A 139 14.87 15.77 -13.51
N ASP A 140 16.14 15.86 -13.88
CA ASP A 140 17.03 14.71 -14.13
C ASP A 140 17.06 13.72 -12.95
N GLN A 141 17.00 14.22 -11.70
CA GLN A 141 16.97 13.38 -10.49
C GLN A 141 15.83 12.36 -10.51
N PHE A 142 14.67 12.71 -11.09
CA PHE A 142 13.51 11.83 -11.20
C PHE A 142 13.48 11.03 -12.50
N LEU A 143 14.27 11.42 -13.50
CA LEU A 143 14.47 10.66 -14.75
C LEU A 143 15.64 9.67 -14.65
N GLN A 144 16.51 9.80 -13.66
CA GLN A 144 17.71 8.99 -13.47
C GLN A 144 17.43 7.48 -13.46
N GLU A 145 16.26 7.08 -12.97
CA GLU A 145 15.80 5.69 -12.99
C GLU A 145 15.69 5.08 -14.39
N ASN A 146 15.50 5.90 -15.44
CA ASN A 146 15.57 5.46 -16.83
C ASN A 146 17.02 5.32 -17.27
N TYR A 147 17.84 6.34 -16.97
CA TYR A 147 19.24 6.42 -17.43
C TYR A 147 20.12 5.36 -16.78
N ASP A 148 19.76 4.90 -15.58
CA ASP A 148 20.51 3.88 -14.86
C ASP A 148 20.24 2.45 -15.39
N ILE A 149 19.21 2.24 -16.24
CA ILE A 149 18.90 0.93 -16.84
C ILE A 149 20.10 0.42 -17.66
N LEU A 150 20.47 -0.84 -17.43
CA LEU A 150 21.56 -1.50 -18.16
C LEU A 150 21.28 -1.53 -19.67
N GLY A 151 22.25 -1.06 -20.46
CA GLY A 151 22.13 -0.97 -21.91
C GLY A 151 21.51 0.33 -22.44
N ASN A 152 20.97 1.20 -21.57
CA ASN A 152 20.49 2.54 -21.94
C ASN A 152 21.66 3.54 -22.04
N THR A 153 22.46 3.43 -23.10
CA THR A 153 23.67 4.26 -23.27
C THR A 153 23.40 5.67 -23.78
N ASP A 154 22.20 5.92 -24.30
CA ASP A 154 21.86 7.11 -25.06
C ASP A 154 20.82 8.00 -24.34
N ARG A 155 20.63 7.77 -23.02
CA ARG A 155 19.71 8.49 -22.15
C ARG A 155 18.26 8.52 -22.69
N ALA A 156 17.81 7.41 -23.27
CA ALA A 156 16.39 7.24 -23.60
C ALA A 156 15.52 7.23 -22.33
N VAL A 157 14.31 7.77 -22.45
CA VAL A 157 13.26 7.68 -21.42
C VAL A 157 12.23 6.67 -21.90
N TYR A 158 12.10 5.58 -21.18
CA TYR A 158 11.14 4.51 -21.48
C TYR A 158 9.89 4.61 -20.61
N GLY A 159 10.01 5.22 -19.43
CA GLY A 159 8.91 5.43 -18.50
C GLY A 159 8.91 6.84 -17.91
N VAL A 160 7.75 7.51 -17.97
CA VAL A 160 7.59 8.86 -17.42
C VAL A 160 7.15 8.79 -15.95
N PRO A 161 7.83 9.48 -15.01
CA PRO A 161 7.65 9.31 -13.58
C PRO A 161 6.42 10.04 -13.02
N PHE A 162 5.22 9.71 -13.53
CA PHE A 162 3.99 10.44 -13.23
C PHE A 162 3.54 10.39 -11.78
N THR A 163 3.77 9.27 -11.10
CA THR A 163 3.33 9.09 -9.72
C THR A 163 4.52 8.82 -8.82
N ARG A 164 4.78 9.71 -7.87
CA ARG A 164 5.80 9.51 -6.83
C ARG A 164 5.22 9.60 -5.43
N SER A 165 5.76 8.79 -4.54
CA SER A 165 5.46 8.71 -3.12
C SER A 165 6.75 8.41 -2.36
N THR A 166 6.74 8.73 -1.08
CA THR A 166 7.83 8.46 -0.14
C THR A 166 7.26 7.84 1.13
N GLU A 167 8.08 7.60 2.14
CA GLU A 167 7.64 7.02 3.40
C GLU A 167 7.36 8.09 4.47
N VAL A 168 6.27 7.90 5.20
CA VAL A 168 5.89 8.71 6.36
C VAL A 168 5.94 7.87 7.63
N LEU A 169 6.31 8.51 8.73
CA LEU A 169 6.10 8.02 10.07
C LEU A 169 4.77 8.57 10.58
N VAL A 170 3.88 7.69 10.97
CA VAL A 170 2.66 8.05 11.70
C VAL A 170 2.80 7.58 13.13
N THR A 171 2.62 8.51 14.05
CA THR A 171 2.47 8.22 15.47
C THR A 171 0.99 8.24 15.82
N ASN A 172 0.50 7.13 16.38
CA ASN A 172 -0.80 7.04 17.02
C ASN A 172 -0.69 7.70 18.39
N VAL A 173 -0.85 9.03 18.44
CA VAL A 173 -0.62 9.81 19.66
C VAL A 173 -1.48 9.34 20.84
N PRO A 174 -2.78 9.03 20.70
CA PRO A 174 -3.57 8.49 21.81
C PRO A 174 -2.91 7.27 22.46
N VAL A 175 -2.36 6.36 21.66
CA VAL A 175 -1.64 5.18 22.15
C VAL A 175 -0.31 5.58 22.78
N VAL A 176 0.59 6.19 22.00
CA VAL A 176 1.98 6.42 22.43
C VAL A 176 2.04 7.34 23.64
N TYR A 177 1.26 8.44 23.64
CA TYR A 177 1.21 9.35 24.77
C TYR A 177 0.72 8.65 26.05
N GLN A 178 -0.29 7.79 25.95
CA GLN A 178 -0.79 7.06 27.10
C GLN A 178 0.23 6.04 27.65
N LEU A 179 0.92 5.30 26.76
CA LEU A 179 1.93 4.32 27.17
C LEU A 179 3.12 5.01 27.86
N LEU A 180 3.58 6.15 27.33
CA LEU A 180 4.66 6.93 27.95
C LEU A 180 4.21 7.59 29.26
N SER A 181 3.00 8.15 29.31
CA SER A 181 2.47 8.82 30.51
C SER A 181 2.32 7.88 31.71
N GLN A 182 1.97 6.61 31.49
CA GLN A 182 1.94 5.61 32.57
C GLN A 182 3.34 5.38 33.16
N ALA A 183 4.38 5.31 32.32
CA ALA A 183 5.75 5.17 32.79
C ALA A 183 6.23 6.44 33.54
N THR A 184 5.86 7.64 33.08
CA THR A 184 6.14 8.90 33.80
C THR A 184 5.46 8.93 35.17
N THR A 185 4.20 8.49 35.23
CA THR A 185 3.43 8.42 36.49
C THR A 185 4.05 7.42 37.47
N ASN A 186 4.66 6.35 36.97
CA ASN A 186 5.40 5.38 37.78
C ASN A 186 6.80 5.88 38.20
N GLY A 187 7.22 7.06 37.76
CA GLY A 187 8.57 7.61 38.03
C GLY A 187 9.70 6.96 37.21
N ASP A 188 9.35 6.12 36.24
CA ASP A 188 10.30 5.33 35.46
C ASP A 188 10.79 6.06 34.21
N LEU A 189 9.99 6.96 33.66
CA LEU A 189 10.30 7.74 32.45
C LEU A 189 10.43 9.22 32.80
N LYS A 190 11.47 9.87 32.27
CA LYS A 190 11.58 11.34 32.25
C LYS A 190 11.31 11.87 30.86
N ILE A 191 10.73 13.06 30.79
CA ILE A 191 10.61 13.84 29.55
C ILE A 191 11.76 14.85 29.55
N SER A 192 12.54 14.89 28.47
CA SER A 192 13.67 15.82 28.32
C SER A 192 13.20 17.28 28.37
N ASP A 193 13.98 18.16 29.00
CA ASP A 193 13.63 19.57 29.19
C ASP A 193 13.93 20.46 27.96
N ASP A 194 14.43 19.88 26.87
CA ASP A 194 14.68 20.64 25.63
C ASP A 194 13.39 21.13 24.98
N GLU A 195 13.46 22.29 24.33
CA GLU A 195 12.29 23.00 23.79
C GLU A 195 11.49 22.14 22.80
N ALA A 196 12.18 21.40 21.92
CA ALA A 196 11.54 20.56 20.92
C ALA A 196 10.74 19.42 21.57
N THR A 197 11.32 18.78 22.60
CA THR A 197 10.64 17.72 23.37
C THR A 197 9.45 18.26 24.15
N GLN A 198 9.59 19.39 24.84
CA GLN A 198 8.49 19.97 25.63
C GLN A 198 7.32 20.40 24.73
N LYS A 199 7.62 21.00 23.58
CA LYS A 199 6.60 21.34 22.57
C LYS A 199 5.90 20.09 22.04
N LEU A 200 6.66 19.08 21.64
CA LEU A 200 6.11 17.81 21.17
C LEU A 200 5.20 17.15 22.21
N TRP A 201 5.66 17.09 23.46
CA TRP A 201 4.91 16.49 24.56
C TRP A 201 3.60 17.23 24.84
N ALA A 202 3.62 18.57 24.81
CA ALA A 202 2.42 19.40 24.95
C ALA A 202 1.43 19.17 23.80
N GLU A 203 1.91 19.13 22.56
CA GLU A 203 1.08 18.81 21.38
C GLU A 203 0.46 17.41 21.48
N TRP A 204 1.25 16.41 21.88
CA TRP A 204 0.77 15.04 22.05
C TRP A 204 -0.28 14.94 23.15
N LYS A 205 -0.08 15.63 24.27
CA LYS A 205 -1.07 15.72 25.35
C LYS A 205 -2.40 16.28 24.86
N MET A 206 -2.39 17.39 24.13
CA MET A 206 -3.61 18.00 23.59
C MET A 206 -4.33 17.06 22.60
N LYS A 207 -3.58 16.46 21.66
CA LYS A 207 -4.13 15.54 20.67
C LYS A 207 -4.75 14.30 21.32
N ALA A 208 -4.07 13.69 22.29
CA ALA A 208 -4.59 12.54 23.03
C ALA A 208 -5.89 12.87 23.79
N GLN A 209 -6.04 14.11 24.28
CA GLN A 209 -7.22 14.58 24.99
C GLN A 209 -8.40 14.94 24.08
N THR A 210 -8.20 15.15 22.77
CA THR A 210 -9.26 15.60 21.85
C THR A 210 -10.34 14.52 21.61
N ASN A 211 -10.06 13.25 21.96
CA ASN A 211 -11.02 12.13 21.98
C ASN A 211 -11.94 12.08 23.21
N LEU A 212 -11.86 13.09 24.08
CA LEU A 212 -12.82 13.31 25.16
C LEU A 212 -14.08 13.97 24.58
N GLY A 213 -15.12 13.18 24.33
CA GLY A 213 -16.42 13.69 23.87
C GLY A 213 -16.82 14.97 24.59
N ASN A 214 -16.80 16.10 23.86
CA ASN A 214 -17.43 17.31 24.35
C ASN A 214 -18.92 17.03 24.47
N ASN A 215 -19.40 16.97 25.72
CA ASN A 215 -20.82 16.94 26.10
C ASN A 215 -21.55 18.26 25.77
N LYS A 216 -21.17 18.93 24.67
CA LYS A 216 -21.99 19.94 24.03
C LYS A 216 -22.34 19.41 22.65
N ARG A 217 -23.59 18.96 22.52
CA ARG A 217 -24.31 18.98 21.24
C ARG A 217 -24.11 20.38 20.64
N SER A 218 -23.14 20.51 19.74
CA SER A 218 -23.11 21.62 18.81
C SER A 218 -24.15 21.31 17.74
N THR A 219 -25.35 21.82 17.94
CA THR A 219 -26.29 22.02 16.84
C THR A 219 -25.75 23.16 15.97
N ARG A 220 -24.85 22.86 15.04
CA ARG A 220 -24.72 23.65 13.81
C ARG A 220 -24.15 22.80 12.67
N PRO A 221 -24.77 22.84 11.47
CA PRO A 221 -24.38 22.01 10.36
C PRO A 221 -23.06 22.47 9.73
N SER A 222 -22.33 21.52 9.17
CA SER A 222 -21.12 21.74 8.39
C SER A 222 -21.36 22.68 7.19
N ARG A 223 -20.73 23.84 7.21
CA ARG A 223 -20.32 24.65 6.05
C ARG A 223 -18.86 25.04 6.33
N ALA A 224 -17.90 24.32 5.76
CA ALA A 224 -17.29 24.51 4.44
C ALA A 224 -16.18 25.58 4.45
N ALA A 225 -15.10 25.31 3.71
CA ALA A 225 -14.05 26.27 3.38
C ALA A 225 -14.63 27.57 2.81
N GLY A 226 -14.04 28.73 3.19
CA GLY A 226 -14.36 30.03 2.61
C GLY A 226 -14.12 31.22 3.56
N GLU A 227 -12.92 31.79 3.47
CA GLU A 227 -12.54 33.22 3.59
C GLU A 227 -12.98 34.15 4.75
N MET A 228 -11.93 34.75 5.34
CA MET A 228 -11.68 36.16 5.71
C MET A 228 -12.37 36.89 6.91
N ALA A 229 -11.48 37.62 7.60
CA ALA A 229 -11.63 38.92 8.29
C ALA A 229 -11.86 38.96 9.82
N VAL A 230 -10.74 39.21 10.51
CA VAL A 230 -10.43 40.11 11.65
C VAL A 230 -11.57 41.01 12.19
N THR A 231 -11.70 41.09 13.53
CA THR A 231 -11.54 42.32 14.35
C THR A 231 -11.67 42.07 15.86
N GLU A 232 -10.98 42.93 16.62
CA GLU A 232 -10.67 42.92 18.06
C GLU A 232 -11.80 43.45 18.97
N ASN A 233 -11.90 42.95 20.21
CA ASN A 233 -11.66 43.71 21.47
C ASN A 233 -12.33 43.08 22.72
N GLY A 234 -11.52 42.93 23.79
CA GLY A 234 -11.86 43.38 25.16
C GLY A 234 -12.51 42.42 26.17
N MET A 235 -11.68 41.95 27.14
CA MET A 235 -11.89 41.82 28.61
C MET A 235 -13.08 40.97 29.13
N GLN A 236 -13.06 40.22 30.25
CA GLN A 236 -12.13 39.92 31.35
C GLN A 236 -12.61 38.60 32.02
N ALA A 237 -11.79 38.06 32.91
CA ALA A 237 -11.83 36.71 33.48
C ALA A 237 -12.97 36.40 34.47
N GLU A 238 -13.39 35.13 34.50
CA GLU A 238 -13.82 34.41 35.71
C GLU A 238 -13.31 32.95 35.66
N GLN A 239 -12.49 32.56 36.64
CA GLN A 239 -12.25 31.15 36.95
C GLN A 239 -13.48 30.60 37.67
N PRO A 240 -13.94 29.38 37.31
CA PRO A 240 -14.15 28.43 38.39
C PRO A 240 -13.76 26.97 38.07
N ALA A 241 -13.23 26.34 39.12
CA ALA A 241 -13.19 24.91 39.46
C ALA A 241 -12.43 23.93 38.53
N GLN A 242 -11.31 23.41 39.06
CA GLN A 242 -10.70 22.17 38.60
C GLN A 242 -11.69 20.99 38.65
N PRO A 243 -11.88 20.22 37.57
CA PRO A 243 -12.52 18.92 37.65
C PRO A 243 -11.49 17.81 37.86
N ALA A 244 -11.86 16.87 38.72
CA ALA A 244 -11.11 15.68 39.07
C ALA A 244 -10.77 14.78 37.85
N ASN A 245 -9.60 14.13 37.93
CA ASN A 245 -9.06 13.16 36.97
C ASN A 245 -9.99 11.95 36.75
N GLN A 246 -10.94 12.05 35.83
CA GLN A 246 -11.58 10.88 35.19
C GLN A 246 -10.92 10.64 33.83
N ALA A 247 -10.46 9.42 33.61
CA ALA A 247 -9.74 9.05 32.38
C ALA A 247 -10.72 9.04 31.18
N PRO A 248 -10.33 9.54 29.99
CA PRO A 248 -11.15 9.49 28.76
C PRO A 248 -11.60 8.08 28.38
N VAL A 249 -12.77 7.95 27.73
CA VAL A 249 -13.28 6.67 27.16
C VAL A 249 -12.26 5.98 26.22
N SER A 250 -11.54 6.75 25.40
CA SER A 250 -10.45 6.21 24.54
C SER A 250 -9.27 5.67 25.37
N SER A 251 -8.99 6.26 26.53
CA SER A 251 -7.89 5.80 27.38
C SER A 251 -8.20 4.47 28.08
N GLU A 252 -9.46 4.22 28.45
CA GLU A 252 -9.88 2.92 28.98
C GLU A 252 -9.78 1.83 27.91
N PHE A 253 -10.19 2.15 26.68
CA PHE A 253 -10.03 1.24 25.54
C PHE A 253 -8.57 0.89 25.29
N ILE A 254 -7.68 1.89 25.20
CA ILE A 254 -6.24 1.69 24.97
C ILE A 254 -5.62 0.90 26.13
N LYS A 255 -6.00 1.19 27.38
CA LYS A 255 -5.52 0.43 28.55
C LYS A 255 -5.95 -1.03 28.49
N LYS A 256 -7.18 -1.31 28.09
CA LYS A 256 -7.66 -2.68 27.87
C LYS A 256 -6.92 -3.37 26.73
N LEU A 257 -6.66 -2.66 25.65
CA LEU A 257 -6.00 -3.18 24.44
C LEU A 257 -4.51 -3.49 24.69
N TRP A 258 -3.76 -2.57 25.29
CA TRP A 258 -2.30 -2.69 25.47
C TRP A 258 -1.89 -3.31 26.82
N GLY A 259 -2.80 -3.34 27.78
CA GLY A 259 -2.57 -3.90 29.11
C GLY A 259 -1.88 -2.91 30.06
N ASN A 260 -1.44 -3.44 31.19
CA ASN A 260 -0.80 -2.65 32.24
C ASN A 260 0.70 -2.47 31.98
N TYR A 261 1.21 -1.29 32.34
CA TYR A 261 2.63 -0.99 32.38
C TYR A 261 3.41 -1.94 33.30
N THR A 262 4.60 -2.34 32.86
CA THR A 262 5.55 -3.13 33.66
C THR A 262 6.89 -2.39 33.73
N SER A 263 7.36 -2.13 34.95
CA SER A 263 8.69 -1.57 35.22
C SER A 263 9.75 -2.64 34.99
N VAL A 264 10.57 -2.50 33.95
CA VAL A 264 11.60 -3.49 33.57
C VAL A 264 12.87 -2.83 33.05
N GLU A 265 14.02 -3.43 33.33
CA GLU A 265 15.31 -3.00 32.80
C GLU A 265 15.35 -3.11 31.26
N GLY A 266 15.94 -2.09 30.63
CA GLY A 266 15.93 -1.96 29.17
C GLY A 266 14.54 -1.71 28.57
N GLY A 267 13.50 -1.53 29.40
CA GLY A 267 12.22 -0.95 29.04
C GLY A 267 12.23 0.58 29.17
N LEU A 268 11.09 1.16 29.56
CA LEU A 268 10.98 2.59 29.83
C LEU A 268 11.60 3.02 31.17
N LYS A 269 11.95 2.08 32.05
CA LYS A 269 12.62 2.36 33.34
C LYS A 269 13.97 3.05 33.12
N GLY A 270 14.14 4.21 33.75
CA GLY A 270 15.32 5.07 33.65
C GLY A 270 15.48 5.76 32.30
N TYR A 271 14.52 5.64 31.38
CA TYR A 271 14.62 6.24 30.05
C TYR A 271 14.31 7.75 30.11
N THR A 272 14.95 8.53 29.25
CA THR A 272 14.60 9.94 29.02
C THR A 272 14.10 10.09 27.60
N PHE A 273 12.81 10.35 27.45
CA PHE A 273 12.20 10.60 26.15
C PHE A 273 12.61 11.98 25.64
N SER A 274 13.03 12.05 24.37
CA SER A 274 13.23 13.29 23.64
C SER A 274 12.59 13.22 22.26
N ALA A 275 12.26 14.37 21.65
CA ALA A 275 11.74 14.44 20.28
C ALA A 275 12.68 13.78 19.27
N SER A 276 13.99 13.86 19.50
CA SER A 276 15.01 13.23 18.65
C SER A 276 14.93 11.70 18.58
N ALA A 277 14.16 11.07 19.48
CA ALA A 277 13.84 9.65 19.40
C ALA A 277 13.11 9.28 18.09
N LEU A 278 12.56 10.27 17.37
CA LEU A 278 11.80 10.06 16.13
C LEU A 278 12.59 10.44 14.86
N ASP A 279 13.81 10.96 14.99
CA ASP A 279 14.59 11.52 13.88
C ASP A 279 15.41 10.48 13.11
N THR A 280 15.84 9.41 13.78
CA THR A 280 16.66 8.35 13.17
C THR A 280 16.00 6.99 13.31
N THR A 281 16.29 6.10 12.36
CA THR A 281 15.79 4.73 12.38
C THR A 281 16.17 4.02 13.69
N THR A 282 17.42 4.12 14.13
CA THR A 282 17.89 3.48 15.36
C THR A 282 17.20 4.00 16.61
N SER A 283 16.99 5.32 16.72
CA SER A 283 16.34 5.90 17.90
C SER A 283 14.85 5.53 17.96
N LEU A 284 14.16 5.51 16.82
CA LEU A 284 12.74 5.12 16.75
C LEU A 284 12.55 3.65 17.13
N LEU A 285 13.46 2.77 16.68
CA LEU A 285 13.44 1.36 17.02
C LEU A 285 13.80 1.11 18.50
N ASP A 286 14.72 1.89 19.08
CA ASP A 286 15.02 1.82 20.52
C ASP A 286 13.80 2.21 21.36
N LEU A 287 13.17 3.37 21.07
CA LEU A 287 11.94 3.79 21.72
C LEU A 287 10.84 2.73 21.60
N SER A 288 10.64 2.19 20.40
CA SER A 288 9.66 1.14 20.15
C SER A 288 9.95 -0.14 20.95
N THR A 289 11.23 -0.51 21.06
CA THR A 289 11.67 -1.69 21.83
C THR A 289 11.40 -1.49 23.32
N ARG A 290 11.68 -0.30 23.85
CA ARG A 290 11.45 0.03 25.27
C ARG A 290 9.97 -0.04 25.62
N ILE A 291 9.11 0.52 24.77
CA ILE A 291 7.66 0.40 24.91
C ILE A 291 7.25 -1.08 24.87
N ALA A 292 7.75 -1.86 23.91
CA ALA A 292 7.39 -3.28 23.77
C ALA A 292 7.72 -4.08 25.04
N LYS A 293 8.91 -3.86 25.62
CA LYS A 293 9.35 -4.50 26.86
C LYS A 293 8.52 -4.09 28.08
N SER A 294 8.06 -2.84 28.12
CA SER A 294 7.21 -2.33 29.21
C SER A 294 5.74 -2.74 29.11
N TYR A 295 5.30 -3.30 27.97
CA TYR A 295 3.92 -3.77 27.74
C TYR A 295 3.85 -5.21 27.18
N PRO A 296 4.46 -6.20 27.85
CA PRO A 296 4.65 -7.54 27.27
C PRO A 296 3.36 -8.39 27.24
N ASN A 297 2.39 -8.10 28.12
CA ASN A 297 1.27 -9.02 28.38
C ASN A 297 0.35 -9.21 27.16
N ASN A 298 0.10 -8.14 26.41
CA ASN A 298 -0.81 -8.16 25.26
C ASN A 298 -0.08 -8.20 23.91
N LEU A 299 1.25 -8.01 23.90
CA LEU A 299 2.09 -8.18 22.70
C LEU A 299 2.45 -9.65 22.50
N LYS A 300 1.61 -10.34 21.72
CA LYS A 300 1.79 -11.77 21.44
C LYS A 300 2.82 -12.03 20.32
N PRO A 301 3.49 -13.19 20.34
CA PRO A 301 4.29 -13.67 19.21
C PRO A 301 3.48 -13.60 17.91
N VAL A 302 4.15 -13.37 16.78
CA VAL A 302 3.50 -13.12 15.48
C VAL A 302 2.40 -14.14 15.16
N ASN A 303 2.68 -15.43 15.39
CA ASN A 303 1.77 -16.53 15.07
C ASN A 303 0.55 -16.63 16.00
N ASP A 304 0.58 -15.93 17.14
CA ASP A 304 -0.48 -15.96 18.16
C ASP A 304 -1.29 -14.65 18.19
N ARG A 305 -0.98 -13.68 17.31
CA ARG A 305 -1.67 -12.39 17.25
C ARG A 305 -3.10 -12.58 16.74
N LYS A 306 -4.06 -12.09 17.52
CA LYS A 306 -5.47 -12.05 17.11
C LYS A 306 -5.80 -10.71 16.46
N PRO A 307 -6.80 -10.64 15.56
CA PRO A 307 -7.18 -9.38 14.89
C PRO A 307 -7.64 -8.25 15.81
N ALA A 308 -8.07 -8.56 17.03
CA ALA A 308 -8.47 -7.57 18.04
C ALA A 308 -7.33 -7.15 18.99
N SER A 309 -6.16 -7.78 18.91
CA SER A 309 -5.01 -7.52 19.79
C SER A 309 -4.07 -6.44 19.21
N PRO A 310 -3.17 -5.85 20.03
CA PRO A 310 -2.05 -5.09 19.48
C PRO A 310 -1.25 -5.95 18.50
N GLN A 311 -0.94 -5.38 17.33
CA GLN A 311 -0.17 -6.07 16.30
C GLN A 311 1.33 -5.85 16.45
N GLY A 312 1.75 -4.85 17.23
CA GLY A 312 3.13 -4.46 17.46
C GLY A 312 3.18 -3.02 17.97
N VAL A 313 4.32 -2.59 18.49
CA VAL A 313 4.56 -1.17 18.79
C VAL A 313 4.74 -0.39 17.51
N ILE A 314 5.49 -0.93 16.53
CA ILE A 314 5.70 -0.31 15.23
C ILE A 314 5.37 -1.28 14.09
N GLY A 315 4.67 -0.77 13.09
CA GLY A 315 4.46 -1.43 11.80
C GLY A 315 5.38 -0.89 10.71
N ILE A 316 5.89 -1.75 9.84
CA ILE A 316 6.67 -1.36 8.66
C ILE A 316 6.04 -2.00 7.43
N ASP A 317 5.48 -1.18 6.54
CA ASP A 317 4.73 -1.64 5.37
C ASP A 317 5.60 -2.33 4.31
N SER A 318 6.84 -1.87 4.14
CA SER A 318 7.79 -2.46 3.21
C SER A 318 9.09 -2.83 3.92
N PRO A 319 9.26 -4.12 4.27
CA PRO A 319 10.51 -4.60 4.86
C PRO A 319 11.73 -4.27 3.98
N SER A 320 11.61 -4.38 2.65
CA SER A 320 12.65 -4.01 1.72
C SER A 320 12.99 -2.52 1.75
N ASN A 321 12.00 -1.61 1.83
CA ASN A 321 12.28 -0.17 1.94
C ASN A 321 13.05 0.14 3.21
N TYR A 322 12.66 -0.46 4.33
CA TYR A 322 13.40 -0.34 5.57
C TYR A 322 14.87 -0.76 5.37
N LEU A 323 15.12 -1.95 4.80
CA LEU A 323 16.47 -2.44 4.59
C LEU A 323 17.25 -1.57 3.59
N PHE A 324 16.64 -1.17 2.48
CA PHE A 324 17.25 -0.32 1.47
C PHE A 324 17.59 1.06 2.01
N ASN A 325 16.66 1.74 2.67
CA ASN A 325 16.89 3.06 3.24
C ASN A 325 17.95 3.00 4.35
N ALA A 326 17.85 2.03 5.26
CA ALA A 326 18.80 1.86 6.35
C ALA A 326 20.23 1.59 5.86
N THR A 327 20.38 0.76 4.83
CA THR A 327 21.70 0.42 4.27
C THR A 327 22.26 1.53 3.37
N PHE A 328 21.41 2.21 2.59
CA PHE A 328 21.81 3.34 1.76
C PHE A 328 22.21 4.56 2.59
N SER A 329 21.49 4.81 3.69
CA SER A 329 21.83 5.87 4.65
C SER A 329 23.18 5.65 5.32
N GLN A 330 23.52 4.40 5.67
CA GLN A 330 24.83 4.04 6.25
C GLN A 330 26.02 4.38 5.33
N VAL A 331 25.79 4.46 4.02
CA VAL A 331 26.80 4.86 3.04
C VAL A 331 26.58 6.28 2.52
N ASN A 332 25.81 7.09 3.25
CA ASN A 332 25.52 8.49 2.91
C ASN A 332 24.95 8.67 1.50
N GLY A 333 24.14 7.72 1.02
CA GLY A 333 23.55 7.78 -0.31
C GLY A 333 24.54 7.51 -1.46
N ASN A 334 25.73 7.00 -1.18
CA ASN A 334 26.70 6.65 -2.22
C ASN A 334 26.33 5.31 -2.90
N LYS A 335 25.95 5.36 -4.18
CA LYS A 335 25.55 4.18 -4.98
C LYS A 335 26.69 3.18 -5.19
N ASP A 336 27.94 3.64 -5.29
CA ASP A 336 29.09 2.77 -5.51
C ASP A 336 29.48 1.96 -4.27
N ASN A 337 29.09 2.46 -3.08
CA ASN A 337 29.29 1.80 -1.80
C ASN A 337 28.02 1.07 -1.31
N PHE A 338 26.90 1.18 -2.03
CA PHE A 338 25.65 0.54 -1.65
C PHE A 338 25.70 -0.99 -1.84
N MET A 339 24.86 -1.72 -1.10
CA MET A 339 24.87 -3.19 -1.10
C MET A 339 24.48 -3.82 -2.45
N ILE A 340 23.77 -3.08 -3.32
CA ILE A 340 23.47 -3.45 -4.70
C ILE A 340 24.08 -2.39 -5.61
N ARG A 341 25.12 -2.71 -6.36
CA ARG A 341 25.82 -1.76 -7.24
C ARG A 341 26.06 -2.34 -8.61
N LYS A 342 26.43 -1.50 -9.56
CA LYS A 342 26.86 -1.95 -10.88
C LYS A 342 28.19 -2.70 -10.76
N THR A 343 28.39 -3.71 -11.60
CA THR A 343 29.69 -4.35 -11.82
C THR A 343 30.68 -3.32 -12.37
N ALA A 344 31.99 -3.58 -12.21
CA ALA A 344 33.03 -2.62 -12.63
C ALA A 344 32.98 -2.28 -14.14
N ASP A 345 32.45 -3.18 -14.97
CA ASP A 345 32.24 -2.98 -16.41
C ASP A 345 30.89 -2.31 -16.75
N ASN A 346 30.09 -1.97 -15.74
CA ASN A 346 28.74 -1.41 -15.84
C ASN A 346 27.74 -2.25 -16.65
N ARG A 347 27.97 -3.57 -16.79
CA ARG A 347 27.10 -4.47 -17.58
C ARG A 347 26.03 -5.17 -16.78
N ALA A 348 26.17 -5.24 -15.46
CA ALA A 348 25.22 -5.91 -14.57
C ALA A 348 25.08 -5.16 -13.23
N TYR A 349 23.98 -5.41 -12.51
CA TYR A 349 23.92 -5.16 -11.07
C TYR A 349 24.34 -6.42 -10.30
N ASP A 350 25.20 -6.26 -9.31
CA ASP A 350 25.77 -7.36 -8.54
C ASP A 350 24.99 -7.56 -7.22
N TYR A 351 24.05 -8.51 -7.25
CA TYR A 351 23.32 -8.98 -6.08
C TYR A 351 24.06 -10.07 -5.31
N ASN A 352 25.00 -10.77 -5.95
CA ASN A 352 25.64 -11.96 -5.38
C ASN A 352 26.75 -11.61 -4.38
N ALA A 353 27.45 -10.48 -4.54
CA ALA A 353 28.44 -10.04 -3.56
C ALA A 353 27.85 -9.79 -2.17
N LEU A 354 26.59 -9.36 -2.09
CA LEU A 354 25.86 -9.26 -0.82
C LEU A 354 25.67 -10.64 -0.17
N LEU A 355 25.34 -11.66 -0.95
CA LEU A 355 25.07 -13.02 -0.47
C LEU A 355 26.36 -13.79 -0.11
N SER A 356 27.42 -13.57 -0.88
CA SER A 356 28.72 -14.26 -0.73
C SER A 356 29.69 -13.60 0.25
N ASN A 357 29.36 -12.40 0.76
CA ASN A 357 30.17 -11.63 1.71
C ASN A 357 31.60 -11.30 1.23
N GLN A 358 31.81 -11.16 -0.08
CA GLN A 358 33.17 -11.00 -0.62
C GLN A 358 33.81 -9.61 -0.36
N ASP A 359 33.08 -8.64 0.20
CA ASP A 359 33.58 -7.28 0.47
C ASP A 359 32.85 -6.54 1.60
N ASN A 360 32.38 -7.24 2.63
CA ASN A 360 31.64 -6.67 3.77
C ASN A 360 30.32 -5.96 3.42
N ARG A 361 29.78 -6.12 2.20
CA ARG A 361 28.45 -5.56 1.81
C ARG A 361 27.29 -6.04 2.69
N ASN A 362 27.42 -7.21 3.32
CA ASN A 362 26.41 -7.68 4.26
C ASN A 362 26.47 -6.95 5.62
N GLN A 363 27.51 -6.17 5.92
CA GLN A 363 27.68 -5.53 7.22
C GLN A 363 26.64 -4.42 7.43
N GLN A 364 26.36 -3.60 6.40
CA GLN A 364 25.28 -2.61 6.49
C GLN A 364 23.93 -3.29 6.69
N LEU A 365 23.70 -4.42 6.01
CA LEU A 365 22.49 -5.21 6.14
C LEU A 365 22.37 -5.85 7.53
N LYS A 366 23.49 -6.34 8.09
CA LYS A 366 23.60 -6.87 9.44
C LYS A 366 23.26 -5.82 10.48
N ASN A 367 23.78 -4.59 10.34
CA ASN A 367 23.46 -3.48 11.22
C ASN A 367 21.96 -3.17 11.20
N ALA A 368 21.36 -3.07 10.01
CA ALA A 368 19.93 -2.81 9.84
C ALA A 368 19.06 -3.94 10.43
N PHE A 369 19.43 -5.20 10.24
CA PHE A 369 18.73 -6.35 10.83
C PHE A 369 18.86 -6.38 12.36
N ASN A 370 20.07 -6.15 12.88
CA ASN A 370 20.32 -6.16 14.32
C ASN A 370 19.59 -5.02 15.04
N ALA A 371 19.34 -3.89 14.39
CA ALA A 371 18.50 -2.83 14.94
C ALA A 371 17.03 -3.27 15.15
N LEU A 372 16.51 -4.19 14.32
CA LEU A 372 15.17 -4.77 14.51
C LEU A 372 15.13 -5.89 15.56
N SER A 373 16.24 -6.60 15.76
CA SER A 373 16.29 -7.83 16.56
C SER A 373 15.75 -7.67 18.00
N PRO A 374 16.06 -6.60 18.76
CA PRO A 374 15.46 -6.38 20.08
C PRO A 374 13.93 -6.29 20.06
N LEU A 375 13.40 -5.63 19.03
CA LEU A 375 11.96 -5.43 18.85
C LEU A 375 11.25 -6.73 18.41
N ILE A 376 11.88 -7.51 17.51
CA ILE A 376 11.42 -8.86 17.14
C ILE A 376 11.32 -9.74 18.39
N ASN A 377 12.36 -9.73 19.23
CA ASN A 377 12.41 -10.52 20.45
C ASN A 377 11.32 -10.11 21.45
N ALA A 378 11.03 -8.81 21.55
CA ALA A 378 9.97 -8.25 22.38
C ALA A 378 8.56 -8.34 21.76
N ASN A 379 8.38 -9.03 20.62
CA ASN A 379 7.12 -9.11 19.87
C ASN A 379 6.54 -7.74 19.44
N GLY A 380 7.36 -6.69 19.44
CA GLY A 380 6.94 -5.31 19.18
C GLY A 380 6.90 -4.92 17.70
N LEU A 381 7.32 -5.81 16.79
CA LEU A 381 7.40 -5.51 15.37
C LEU A 381 6.23 -6.14 14.59
N PHE A 382 5.51 -5.31 13.84
CA PHE A 382 4.60 -5.77 12.80
C PHE A 382 5.28 -5.62 11.42
N LEU A 383 5.48 -6.76 10.75
CA LEU A 383 5.85 -6.81 9.34
C LEU A 383 4.80 -7.63 8.61
N ASN A 384 4.53 -7.30 7.35
CA ASN A 384 3.75 -8.16 6.48
C ASN A 384 4.28 -8.17 5.04
N ASN A 385 3.81 -9.16 4.28
CA ASN A 385 3.91 -9.18 2.83
C ASN A 385 2.50 -9.05 2.21
N GLY A 386 2.42 -8.91 0.88
CA GLY A 386 1.16 -9.17 0.16
C GLY A 386 0.02 -8.16 0.37
N GLY A 387 0.29 -6.93 0.81
CA GLY A 387 -0.73 -5.86 0.86
C GLY A 387 -1.53 -5.76 2.17
N ASN A 388 -1.12 -6.45 3.23
CA ASN A 388 -1.62 -6.19 4.58
C ASN A 388 -0.83 -5.06 5.26
N TYR A 389 -1.19 -3.83 4.90
CA TYR A 389 -0.55 -2.60 5.39
C TYR A 389 -0.79 -2.35 6.89
N SER A 390 0.14 -1.68 7.54
CA SER A 390 0.09 -1.25 8.93
C SER A 390 -1.13 -0.36 9.20
N SER A 391 -1.56 0.43 8.22
CA SER A 391 -2.78 1.23 8.30
C SER A 391 -4.05 0.42 8.57
N ASN A 392 -4.06 -0.88 8.23
CA ASN A 392 -5.17 -1.78 8.55
C ASN A 392 -5.35 -2.01 10.05
N TRP A 393 -4.29 -1.80 10.83
CA TRP A 393 -4.24 -2.06 12.28
C TRP A 393 -4.03 -0.78 13.08
N GLY A 394 -3.15 0.11 12.61
CA GLY A 394 -2.85 1.39 13.23
C GLY A 394 -4.09 2.28 13.40
N LYS A 395 -5.03 2.24 12.43
CA LYS A 395 -6.29 2.99 12.51
C LYS A 395 -7.24 2.50 13.61
N TYR A 396 -6.97 1.36 14.25
CA TYR A 396 -7.72 0.80 15.38
C TYR A 396 -6.93 0.83 16.69
N HIS A 397 -5.91 1.69 16.79
CA HIS A 397 -5.00 1.81 17.95
C HIS A 397 -4.18 0.55 18.27
N GLN A 398 -4.03 -0.36 17.30
CA GLN A 398 -3.29 -1.61 17.50
C GLN A 398 -1.79 -1.51 17.16
N LEU A 399 -1.34 -0.32 16.76
CA LEU A 399 0.05 0.06 16.57
C LEU A 399 0.29 1.43 17.22
N GLY A 400 1.44 1.62 17.85
CA GLY A 400 1.87 2.93 18.37
C GLY A 400 2.47 3.80 17.26
N PHE A 401 3.25 3.18 16.38
CA PHE A 401 3.87 3.81 15.22
C PHE A 401 3.61 2.97 13.96
N PHE A 402 3.62 3.61 12.80
CA PHE A 402 3.76 2.87 11.56
C PHE A 402 4.47 3.68 10.47
N LEU A 403 5.32 2.99 9.71
CA LEU A 403 5.94 3.49 8.49
C LEU A 403 5.09 3.05 7.30
N SER A 404 4.61 4.02 6.51
CA SER A 404 3.74 3.77 5.36
C SER A 404 4.07 4.69 4.20
N SER A 405 3.53 4.38 3.02
CA SER A 405 3.66 5.22 1.83
C SER A 405 2.77 6.47 1.93
N THR A 406 3.25 7.59 1.41
CA THR A 406 2.43 8.81 1.28
C THR A 406 1.22 8.63 0.36
N SER A 407 1.21 7.61 -0.50
CA SER A 407 0.02 7.23 -1.28
C SER A 407 -1.08 6.55 -0.45
N GLY A 408 -0.77 6.14 0.79
CA GLY A 408 -1.67 5.44 1.72
C GLY A 408 -2.55 6.33 2.60
N TYR A 409 -2.57 7.66 2.39
CA TYR A 409 -3.26 8.62 3.27
C TYR A 409 -4.73 8.25 3.54
N TYR A 410 -5.49 7.93 2.49
CA TYR A 410 -6.91 7.62 2.60
C TYR A 410 -7.22 6.30 3.31
N GLN A 411 -6.21 5.48 3.60
CA GLN A 411 -6.35 4.20 4.32
C GLN A 411 -5.94 4.27 5.79
N SER A 412 -5.28 5.35 6.19
CA SER A 412 -4.60 5.46 7.50
C SER A 412 -5.49 5.96 8.64
N PHE A 413 -6.67 6.52 8.31
CA PHE A 413 -7.54 7.20 9.28
C PHE A 413 -9.02 6.91 9.01
N VAL A 414 -9.83 6.81 10.06
CA VAL A 414 -11.26 6.49 9.96
C VAL A 414 -12.11 7.67 9.45
N GLY A 415 -11.70 8.91 9.71
CA GLY A 415 -12.33 10.09 9.11
C GLY A 415 -12.25 10.17 7.57
N ASN A 416 -11.30 9.46 6.95
CA ASN A 416 -11.13 9.42 5.48
C ASN A 416 -11.94 8.29 4.81
N SER A 417 -12.37 7.30 5.58
CA SER A 417 -13.17 6.17 5.12
C SER A 417 -13.91 5.57 6.31
N ALA A 418 -15.24 5.57 6.30
CA ALA A 418 -16.04 4.97 7.37
C ALA A 418 -15.51 3.55 7.68
N ALA A 419 -14.94 3.38 8.88
CA ALA A 419 -14.38 2.10 9.28
C ALA A 419 -15.50 1.28 9.89
N PHE A 420 -15.51 0.00 9.53
CA PHE A 420 -16.48 -0.94 10.03
C PHE A 420 -15.76 -2.16 10.59
N ASN A 421 -16.41 -2.83 11.53
CA ASN A 421 -16.08 -4.17 11.98
C ASN A 421 -17.19 -5.13 11.55
N LEU A 422 -16.78 -6.36 11.25
CA LEU A 422 -17.63 -7.52 11.21
C LEU A 422 -17.73 -8.09 12.62
N VAL A 423 -18.94 -8.10 13.19
CA VAL A 423 -19.24 -8.65 14.51
C VAL A 423 -20.07 -9.91 14.33
N PHE A 424 -19.45 -11.07 14.56
CA PHE A 424 -20.09 -12.36 14.37
C PHE A 424 -21.10 -12.65 15.48
N LYS A 425 -22.31 -13.03 15.07
CA LYS A 425 -23.44 -13.32 15.95
C LYS A 425 -23.22 -14.63 16.68
N GLY A 426 -23.55 -14.64 17.97
CA GLY A 426 -23.39 -15.81 18.84
C GLY A 426 -21.94 -16.12 19.22
N VAL A 427 -21.02 -15.18 19.02
CA VAL A 427 -19.60 -15.29 19.40
C VAL A 427 -19.26 -14.14 20.35
N ASP A 428 -18.44 -14.42 21.37
CA ASP A 428 -17.92 -13.39 22.28
C ASP A 428 -17.27 -12.26 21.45
N PRO A 429 -17.63 -10.97 21.64
CA PRO A 429 -17.09 -9.87 20.84
C PRO A 429 -15.56 -9.75 20.84
N SER A 430 -14.86 -10.19 21.89
CA SER A 430 -13.39 -10.20 21.95
C SER A 430 -12.76 -11.25 21.02
N VAL A 431 -13.55 -12.24 20.58
CA VAL A 431 -13.16 -13.32 19.67
C VAL A 431 -13.81 -13.16 18.28
N GLY A 432 -15.04 -12.63 18.25
CA GLY A 432 -15.92 -12.53 17.10
C GLY A 432 -15.91 -11.18 16.39
N THR A 433 -15.02 -10.25 16.74
CA THR A 433 -14.93 -8.94 16.09
C THR A 433 -13.69 -8.87 15.20
N TYR A 434 -13.90 -8.60 13.92
CA TYR A 434 -12.84 -8.51 12.92
C TYR A 434 -12.97 -7.19 12.17
N PRO A 435 -11.86 -6.48 11.90
CA PRO A 435 -11.87 -5.36 10.96
C PRO A 435 -12.55 -5.76 9.66
N PHE A 436 -13.42 -4.91 9.11
CA PHE A 436 -14.05 -5.16 7.82
C PHE A 436 -12.95 -5.26 6.75
N PRO A 437 -12.73 -6.43 6.12
CA PRO A 437 -11.53 -6.62 5.33
C PRO A 437 -11.51 -5.71 4.10
N ASN A 438 -10.32 -5.23 3.73
CA ASN A 438 -10.13 -4.54 2.47
C ASN A 438 -10.51 -5.44 1.29
N PHE A 439 -10.90 -4.84 0.16
CA PHE A 439 -11.35 -5.57 -1.03
C PHE A 439 -12.59 -6.45 -0.81
N THR A 440 -13.39 -6.12 0.20
CA THR A 440 -14.70 -6.72 0.45
C THR A 440 -15.79 -5.85 -0.17
N SER A 441 -16.64 -6.46 -0.98
CA SER A 441 -17.84 -5.87 -1.56
C SER A 441 -19.08 -6.35 -0.81
N ASN A 442 -20.12 -5.53 -0.86
CA ASN A 442 -21.46 -5.99 -0.49
C ASN A 442 -21.89 -7.09 -1.47
N LEU A 443 -22.42 -8.18 -0.93
CA LEU A 443 -23.05 -9.25 -1.68
C LEU A 443 -24.57 -9.07 -1.60
N TYR A 444 -25.16 -8.85 -2.75
CA TYR A 444 -26.59 -8.60 -2.92
C TYR A 444 -27.30 -9.83 -3.48
N ALA A 445 -28.60 -9.92 -3.24
CA ALA A 445 -29.45 -10.87 -3.93
C ALA A 445 -29.45 -10.61 -5.46
N PRO A 446 -29.56 -11.65 -6.29
CA PRO A 446 -29.74 -11.49 -7.74
C PRO A 446 -31.09 -10.86 -8.07
N THR A 447 -31.27 -10.47 -9.34
CA THR A 447 -32.62 -10.16 -9.87
C THR A 447 -33.45 -11.43 -9.96
N LYS A 448 -34.77 -11.30 -10.10
CA LYS A 448 -35.66 -12.46 -10.28
C LYS A 448 -35.27 -13.31 -11.50
N ALA A 449 -35.02 -12.67 -12.64
CA ALA A 449 -34.61 -13.36 -13.87
C ALA A 449 -33.26 -14.09 -13.72
N GLU A 450 -32.30 -13.48 -13.02
CA GLU A 450 -31.01 -14.12 -12.74
C GLU A 450 -31.17 -15.31 -11.79
N TYR A 451 -31.98 -15.16 -10.74
CA TYR A 451 -32.27 -16.23 -9.78
C TYR A 451 -32.91 -17.44 -10.47
N ASP A 452 -33.91 -17.20 -11.33
CA ASP A 452 -34.58 -18.25 -12.08
C ASP A 452 -33.62 -18.96 -13.06
N ALA A 453 -32.59 -18.25 -13.52
CA ALA A 453 -31.46 -18.81 -14.28
C ALA A 453 -30.37 -19.46 -13.40
N GLY A 454 -30.57 -19.58 -12.09
CA GLY A 454 -29.66 -20.25 -11.16
C GLY A 454 -28.61 -19.35 -10.50
N ALA A 455 -28.79 -18.03 -10.49
CA ALA A 455 -27.92 -17.12 -9.75
C ALA A 455 -28.07 -17.23 -8.23
N LEU A 456 -26.96 -17.11 -7.53
CA LEU A 456 -26.80 -17.22 -6.07
C LEU A 456 -26.46 -15.89 -5.39
N GLY A 457 -26.12 -14.86 -6.17
CA GLY A 457 -25.77 -13.55 -5.63
C GLY A 457 -25.12 -12.65 -6.67
N ALA A 458 -25.05 -11.36 -6.37
CA ALA A 458 -24.38 -10.37 -7.20
C ALA A 458 -23.57 -9.38 -6.36
N PHE A 459 -22.42 -8.94 -6.88
CA PHE A 459 -21.58 -7.96 -6.20
C PHE A 459 -20.94 -7.01 -7.20
N THR A 460 -20.59 -5.80 -6.76
CA THR A 460 -19.88 -4.84 -7.60
C THR A 460 -18.41 -4.83 -7.24
N SER A 461 -17.54 -4.98 -8.24
CA SER A 461 -16.10 -4.84 -8.12
C SER A 461 -15.57 -4.24 -9.40
N SER A 462 -14.67 -3.25 -9.31
CA SER A 462 -14.06 -2.61 -10.49
C SER A 462 -15.06 -1.84 -11.37
N ARG A 463 -16.07 -1.20 -10.77
CA ARG A 463 -17.24 -0.62 -11.47
C ARG A 463 -18.06 -1.62 -12.31
N LYS A 464 -17.66 -2.90 -12.36
CA LYS A 464 -18.41 -3.99 -13.01
C LYS A 464 -19.28 -4.72 -11.99
N ARG A 465 -20.46 -5.14 -12.42
CA ARG A 465 -21.37 -5.97 -11.61
C ARG A 465 -21.16 -7.43 -11.99
N TRP A 466 -20.77 -8.22 -11.01
CA TRP A 466 -20.52 -9.65 -11.12
C TRP A 466 -21.73 -10.41 -10.60
N VAL A 467 -22.09 -11.51 -11.27
CA VAL A 467 -23.20 -12.39 -10.89
C VAL A 467 -22.68 -13.80 -10.73
N ILE A 468 -22.92 -14.38 -9.56
CA ILE A 468 -22.47 -15.73 -9.19
C ILE A 468 -23.61 -16.70 -9.50
N TYR A 469 -23.37 -17.68 -10.35
CA TYR A 469 -24.30 -18.76 -10.69
C TYR A 469 -23.87 -20.06 -10.04
N LYS A 470 -24.84 -20.96 -9.82
CA LYS A 470 -24.55 -22.38 -9.61
C LYS A 470 -23.71 -22.89 -10.76
N LYS A 471 -22.69 -23.70 -10.46
CA LYS A 471 -21.76 -24.20 -11.50
C LYS A 471 -22.46 -24.94 -12.63
N ASP A 472 -23.53 -25.67 -12.31
CA ASP A 472 -24.30 -26.47 -13.27
C ASP A 472 -25.38 -25.65 -14.01
N SER A 473 -25.66 -24.43 -13.54
CA SER A 473 -26.61 -23.50 -14.18
C SER A 473 -25.92 -22.48 -15.10
N LEU A 474 -24.58 -22.40 -15.09
CA LEU A 474 -23.83 -21.48 -15.94
C LEU A 474 -23.72 -22.01 -17.39
N THR A 475 -24.74 -21.72 -18.19
CA THR A 475 -24.85 -22.11 -19.61
C THR A 475 -23.83 -21.42 -20.51
N ASP A 476 -23.61 -21.93 -21.73
CA ASP A 476 -22.67 -21.32 -22.69
C ASP A 476 -23.06 -19.91 -23.11
N ALA A 477 -24.37 -19.61 -23.21
CA ALA A 477 -24.86 -18.27 -23.44
C ALA A 477 -24.48 -17.32 -22.29
N LEU A 478 -24.60 -17.77 -21.03
CA LEU A 478 -24.21 -16.95 -19.87
C LEU A 478 -22.70 -16.72 -19.78
N LYS A 479 -21.88 -17.67 -20.25
CA LYS A 479 -20.40 -17.56 -20.27
C LYS A 479 -19.88 -16.50 -21.23
N GLN A 480 -20.66 -16.07 -22.23
CA GLN A 480 -20.25 -14.99 -23.15
C GLN A 480 -20.06 -13.66 -22.42
N THR A 481 -20.74 -13.47 -21.28
CA THR A 481 -20.55 -12.31 -20.41
C THR A 481 -19.48 -12.61 -19.37
N GLU A 482 -18.32 -11.96 -19.47
CA GLU A 482 -17.17 -12.18 -18.56
C GLU A 482 -17.50 -12.03 -17.07
N THR A 483 -18.51 -11.21 -16.72
CA THR A 483 -18.91 -10.93 -15.33
C THR A 483 -19.85 -11.99 -14.74
N ASN A 484 -20.30 -12.94 -15.54
CA ASN A 484 -21.07 -14.10 -15.06
C ASN A 484 -20.09 -15.20 -14.67
N VAL A 485 -20.13 -15.57 -13.41
CA VAL A 485 -19.11 -16.44 -12.81
C VAL A 485 -19.71 -17.57 -12.00
N ALA A 486 -18.93 -18.62 -11.76
CA ALA A 486 -19.29 -19.74 -10.89
C ALA A 486 -18.14 -20.10 -9.96
N ILE A 487 -18.48 -20.77 -8.86
CA ILE A 487 -17.52 -21.34 -7.91
C ILE A 487 -16.91 -22.60 -8.53
N THR A 488 -15.60 -22.58 -8.80
CA THR A 488 -14.93 -23.69 -9.49
C THR A 488 -14.25 -24.68 -8.54
N ASP A 489 -13.95 -24.26 -7.32
CA ASP A 489 -13.30 -25.08 -6.30
C ASP A 489 -14.23 -26.19 -5.78
N GLU A 490 -14.01 -27.42 -6.25
CA GLU A 490 -14.83 -28.58 -5.92
C GLU A 490 -14.92 -28.87 -4.43
N ALA A 491 -13.84 -28.63 -3.67
CA ALA A 491 -13.79 -28.96 -2.24
C ALA A 491 -14.73 -28.07 -1.41
N ASN A 492 -14.95 -26.83 -1.86
CA ASN A 492 -15.71 -25.82 -1.14
C ASN A 492 -17.07 -25.50 -1.79
N ARG A 493 -17.26 -25.80 -3.07
CA ARG A 493 -18.43 -25.42 -3.88
C ARG A 493 -19.76 -25.76 -3.21
N ALA A 494 -19.98 -27.03 -2.87
CA ALA A 494 -21.26 -27.49 -2.37
C ALA A 494 -21.73 -26.71 -1.13
N LYS A 495 -20.81 -26.49 -0.17
CA LYS A 495 -21.10 -25.74 1.06
C LYS A 495 -21.41 -24.27 0.77
N ALA A 496 -20.66 -23.65 -0.13
CA ALA A 496 -20.86 -22.26 -0.50
C ALA A 496 -22.19 -22.03 -1.24
N GLU A 497 -22.51 -22.89 -2.22
CA GLU A 497 -23.76 -22.82 -2.97
C GLU A 497 -24.98 -23.10 -2.07
N GLU A 498 -24.87 -24.05 -1.14
CA GLU A 498 -25.90 -24.33 -0.15
C GLU A 498 -26.16 -23.13 0.77
N ALA A 499 -25.10 -22.51 1.29
CA ALA A 499 -25.21 -21.34 2.17
C ALA A 499 -25.88 -20.15 1.46
N LEU A 500 -25.50 -19.86 0.22
CA LEU A 500 -26.13 -18.80 -0.57
C LEU A 500 -27.58 -19.12 -0.90
N SER A 501 -27.88 -20.37 -1.27
CA SER A 501 -29.26 -20.80 -1.55
C SER A 501 -30.14 -20.62 -0.30
N LYS A 502 -29.66 -21.04 0.87
CA LYS A 502 -30.37 -20.83 2.15
C LYS A 502 -30.57 -19.35 2.49
N ALA A 503 -29.61 -18.49 2.15
CA ALA A 503 -29.75 -17.04 2.36
C ALA A 503 -30.80 -16.40 1.44
N LEU A 504 -31.03 -16.97 0.25
CA LEU A 504 -32.01 -16.49 -0.72
C LEU A 504 -33.42 -17.06 -0.50
N GLU A 505 -33.54 -18.25 0.09
CA GLU A 505 -34.82 -18.94 0.29
C GLU A 505 -35.91 -18.06 0.94
N PRO A 506 -35.63 -17.27 2.00
CA PRO A 506 -36.65 -16.41 2.62
C PRO A 506 -37.10 -15.21 1.77
N ILE A 507 -36.37 -14.89 0.70
CA ILE A 507 -36.61 -13.69 -0.13
C ILE A 507 -36.91 -14.03 -1.59
N LYS A 508 -36.93 -15.31 -1.98
CA LYS A 508 -37.06 -15.77 -3.37
C LYS A 508 -38.30 -15.26 -4.09
N ASP A 509 -39.42 -15.12 -3.36
CA ASP A 509 -40.71 -14.68 -3.91
C ASP A 509 -40.81 -13.15 -4.02
N ASN A 510 -39.89 -12.42 -3.36
CA ASN A 510 -39.86 -10.95 -3.32
C ASN A 510 -38.65 -10.36 -4.06
N LEU A 511 -37.99 -11.15 -4.92
CA LEU A 511 -36.86 -10.66 -5.71
C LEU A 511 -37.35 -9.66 -6.77
N SER A 512 -36.66 -8.52 -6.87
CA SER A 512 -36.98 -7.47 -7.83
C SER A 512 -36.64 -7.90 -9.27
N THR A 513 -37.42 -7.39 -10.23
CA THR A 513 -37.13 -7.45 -11.68
C THR A 513 -35.99 -6.52 -12.06
N GLU A 514 -35.76 -5.45 -11.29
CA GLU A 514 -34.63 -4.54 -11.43
C GLU A 514 -33.46 -4.96 -10.53
N LYS A 515 -32.33 -4.26 -10.64
CA LYS A 515 -31.13 -4.53 -9.84
C LYS A 515 -31.45 -4.51 -8.34
N ASN A 516 -31.51 -5.70 -7.74
CA ASN A 516 -31.87 -5.87 -6.34
C ASN A 516 -30.75 -5.35 -5.43
N LYS A 517 -31.10 -4.46 -4.48
CA LYS A 517 -30.18 -3.90 -3.48
C LYS A 517 -30.29 -4.61 -2.12
N LYS A 518 -31.03 -5.73 -2.02
CA LYS A 518 -31.14 -6.50 -0.78
C LYS A 518 -29.80 -7.16 -0.46
N LEU A 519 -29.18 -6.70 0.63
CA LEU A 519 -27.91 -7.22 1.13
C LEU A 519 -28.10 -8.60 1.76
N ILE A 520 -27.33 -9.59 1.31
CA ILE A 520 -27.34 -10.97 1.84
C ILE A 520 -26.01 -11.34 2.50
N GLY A 521 -24.94 -10.59 2.23
CA GLY A 521 -23.63 -10.86 2.82
C GLY A 521 -22.56 -9.89 2.39
N TYR A 522 -21.32 -10.29 2.61
CA TYR A 522 -20.11 -9.57 2.22
C TYR A 522 -19.13 -10.56 1.59
N ILE A 523 -18.56 -10.24 0.43
CA ILE A 523 -17.66 -11.11 -0.34
C ILE A 523 -16.35 -10.39 -0.64
N GLY A 524 -15.21 -11.06 -0.47
CA GLY A 524 -13.90 -10.44 -0.68
C GLY A 524 -12.75 -11.44 -0.68
N THR A 525 -11.55 -10.93 -0.91
CA THR A 525 -10.30 -11.73 -0.93
C THR A 525 -9.56 -11.72 0.40
N GLY A 526 -10.04 -10.96 1.39
CA GLY A 526 -9.41 -10.81 2.71
C GLY A 526 -9.89 -11.78 3.79
N PHE A 527 -10.68 -12.79 3.43
CA PHE A 527 -11.23 -13.78 4.35
C PHE A 527 -10.35 -15.03 4.43
N GLU A 528 -9.18 -14.89 5.04
CA GLU A 528 -8.24 -16.00 5.25
C GLU A 528 -8.70 -16.85 6.45
N LEU A 529 -9.21 -18.07 6.17
CA LEU A 529 -9.83 -18.97 7.16
C LEU A 529 -8.93 -19.30 8.36
N ASP A 530 -7.62 -19.40 8.14
CA ASP A 530 -6.62 -19.68 9.16
C ASP A 530 -6.48 -18.54 10.19
N LYS A 531 -6.79 -17.30 9.80
CA LYS A 531 -6.76 -16.11 10.67
C LYS A 531 -8.01 -15.95 11.54
N PHE A 532 -9.08 -16.67 11.26
CA PHE A 532 -10.29 -16.65 12.09
C PHE A 532 -10.15 -17.60 13.29
N ASP A 533 -10.71 -17.22 14.43
CA ASP A 533 -10.84 -18.13 15.56
C ASP A 533 -11.76 -19.31 15.17
N SER A 534 -11.50 -20.48 15.73
CA SER A 534 -12.32 -21.69 15.56
C SER A 534 -13.82 -21.45 15.75
N ALA A 535 -14.19 -20.54 16.67
CA ALA A 535 -15.58 -20.15 16.92
C ALA A 535 -16.25 -19.41 15.74
N VAL A 536 -15.47 -18.94 14.76
CA VAL A 536 -15.92 -18.14 13.63
C VAL A 536 -15.73 -18.85 12.29
N LYS A 537 -14.77 -19.79 12.19
CA LYS A 537 -14.41 -20.46 10.92
C LYS A 537 -15.60 -21.09 10.19
N ASN A 538 -16.57 -21.65 10.91
CA ASN A 538 -17.77 -22.26 10.32
C ASN A 538 -18.77 -21.25 9.72
N LYS A 539 -18.58 -19.95 9.98
CA LYS A 539 -19.40 -18.84 9.47
C LYS A 539 -18.75 -18.13 8.26
N VAL A 540 -17.58 -18.58 7.83
CA VAL A 540 -16.83 -18.03 6.68
C VAL A 540 -16.81 -19.09 5.57
N TYR A 541 -17.37 -18.76 4.41
CA TYR A 541 -17.53 -19.69 3.29
C TYR A 541 -16.50 -19.39 2.21
N GLN A 542 -15.61 -20.35 1.93
CA GLN A 542 -14.67 -20.24 0.80
C GLN A 542 -15.40 -20.46 -0.51
N ALA A 543 -15.19 -19.55 -1.47
CA ALA A 543 -15.68 -19.64 -2.83
C ALA A 543 -14.55 -19.96 -3.84
N GLY A 544 -13.29 -20.04 -3.38
CA GLY A 544 -12.16 -20.35 -4.25
C GLY A 544 -11.95 -19.31 -5.36
N ASN A 545 -11.30 -19.72 -6.45
CA ASN A 545 -11.24 -18.91 -7.67
C ASN A 545 -12.57 -19.00 -8.41
N LEU A 546 -13.11 -17.85 -8.78
CA LEU A 546 -14.22 -17.80 -9.72
C LEU A 546 -13.64 -18.00 -11.13
N ASN A 547 -14.35 -18.66 -12.03
CA ASN A 547 -13.86 -19.05 -13.38
C ASN A 547 -13.22 -17.90 -14.20
N ASN A 548 -13.66 -16.65 -14.02
CA ASN A 548 -13.08 -15.47 -14.68
C ASN A 548 -12.36 -14.52 -13.69
N ARG A 549 -11.98 -15.02 -12.52
CA ARG A 549 -11.30 -14.26 -11.46
C ARG A 549 -10.25 -15.13 -10.75
N ASN A 550 -8.99 -14.81 -10.97
CA ASN A 550 -7.84 -15.57 -10.44
C ASN A 550 -7.54 -15.34 -8.95
N PHE A 551 -8.53 -14.88 -8.17
CA PHE A 551 -8.34 -14.60 -6.76
C PHE A 551 -9.31 -15.42 -5.91
N MET A 552 -8.73 -16.08 -4.91
CA MET A 552 -9.47 -16.80 -3.89
C MET A 552 -10.42 -15.84 -3.19
N SER A 553 -11.71 -16.09 -3.35
CA SER A 553 -12.77 -15.29 -2.75
C SER A 553 -13.42 -16.10 -1.63
N ALA A 554 -13.84 -15.42 -0.57
CA ALA A 554 -14.68 -15.97 0.48
C ALA A 554 -15.77 -14.96 0.83
N PHE A 555 -16.83 -15.44 1.49
CA PHE A 555 -17.93 -14.58 1.93
C PHE A 555 -18.45 -14.95 3.32
N VAL A 556 -19.15 -13.99 3.91
CA VAL A 556 -19.91 -14.13 5.16
C VAL A 556 -21.33 -13.63 4.93
N LEU A 557 -22.30 -14.24 5.59
CA LEU A 557 -23.72 -13.93 5.43
C LEU A 557 -24.21 -12.96 6.51
N THR A 558 -25.16 -12.09 6.20
CA THR A 558 -25.78 -11.17 7.17
C THR A 558 -26.55 -11.89 8.28
N SER A 559 -26.92 -13.16 8.07
CA SER A 559 -27.45 -14.06 9.11
C SER A 559 -26.44 -14.34 10.22
N ASP A 560 -25.14 -14.30 9.91
CA ASP A 560 -24.06 -14.66 10.82
C ASP A 560 -23.26 -13.48 11.34
N VAL A 561 -23.36 -12.31 10.69
CA VAL A 561 -22.51 -11.16 10.99
C VAL A 561 -23.25 -9.84 10.88
N ASP A 562 -22.95 -8.92 11.78
CA ASP A 562 -23.34 -7.52 11.68
C ASP A 562 -22.15 -6.66 11.25
N LYS A 563 -22.39 -5.70 10.35
CA LYS A 563 -21.41 -4.67 10.01
C LYS A 563 -21.67 -3.45 10.90
N LYS A 564 -20.78 -3.19 11.86
CA LYS A 564 -20.90 -2.08 12.81
C LYS A 564 -19.84 -1.02 12.54
N SER A 565 -20.22 0.26 12.60
CA SER A 565 -19.26 1.37 12.53
C SER A 565 -18.30 1.31 13.71
N VAL A 566 -17.03 1.61 13.46
CA VAL A 566 -16.04 1.73 14.54
C VAL A 566 -16.18 3.12 15.16
N PRO A 567 -16.40 3.22 16.49
CA PRO A 567 -16.47 4.51 17.17
C PRO A 567 -15.14 5.28 17.09
N SER A 568 -15.22 6.62 17.18
CA SER A 568 -14.04 7.51 17.21
C SER A 568 -13.07 7.13 18.32
N GLU A 569 -13.57 6.70 19.47
CA GLU A 569 -12.75 6.39 20.65
C GLU A 569 -11.91 5.12 20.48
N GLN A 570 -12.26 4.28 19.50
CA GLN A 570 -11.59 3.03 19.15
C GLN A 570 -10.79 3.15 17.84
N SER A 571 -10.66 4.36 17.30
CA SER A 571 -10.00 4.56 16.02
C SER A 571 -9.19 5.85 15.91
N LEU A 572 -8.09 5.77 15.15
CA LEU A 572 -7.22 6.91 14.92
C LEU A 572 -7.85 7.90 13.94
N GLN A 573 -8.03 9.13 14.39
CA GLN A 573 -8.39 10.26 13.52
C GLN A 573 -7.16 11.02 13.03
N VAL A 574 -7.31 11.73 11.91
CA VAL A 574 -6.21 12.54 11.33
C VAL A 574 -5.72 13.59 12.34
N SER A 575 -6.63 14.25 13.06
CA SER A 575 -6.34 15.29 14.04
C SER A 575 -5.55 14.79 15.25
N GLU A 576 -5.65 13.50 15.57
CA GLU A 576 -4.93 12.87 16.67
C GLU A 576 -3.54 12.41 16.25
N ALA A 577 -3.32 12.14 14.97
CA ALA A 577 -2.05 11.63 14.51
C ALA A 577 -0.96 12.70 14.56
N ASP A 578 0.26 12.26 14.80
CA ASP A 578 1.46 13.02 14.53
C ASP A 578 2.16 12.38 13.34
N ILE A 579 2.28 13.15 12.26
CA ILE A 579 2.65 12.66 10.93
C ILE A 579 3.93 13.40 10.54
N ARG A 580 5.00 12.64 10.31
CA ARG A 580 6.30 13.14 9.87
C ARG A 580 6.77 12.40 8.64
N ILE A 581 7.81 12.93 7.99
CA ILE A 581 8.64 12.11 7.12
C ILE A 581 9.17 10.91 7.91
N ALA A 582 9.22 9.73 7.31
CA ALA A 582 9.90 8.60 7.94
C ALA A 582 11.38 8.96 8.18
N PRO A 583 12.05 8.37 9.20
CA PRO A 583 13.46 8.66 9.44
C PRO A 583 14.31 8.51 8.16
N THR A 584 14.90 9.62 7.74
CA THR A 584 15.74 9.72 6.52
C THR A 584 17.19 9.32 6.79
N LYS A 585 17.51 9.07 8.06
CA LYS A 585 18.83 8.68 8.54
C LYS A 585 18.73 7.40 9.35
N PHE A 586 19.62 6.45 9.09
CA PHE A 586 19.71 5.24 9.90
C PHE A 586 20.11 5.57 11.34
N GLN A 587 21.13 6.41 11.50
CA GLN A 587 21.70 6.86 12.77
C GLN A 587 22.16 8.32 12.67
N ALA A 588 22.39 8.98 13.80
CA ALA A 588 22.71 10.41 13.85
C ALA A 588 24.03 10.78 13.13
N SER A 589 24.97 9.84 13.01
CA SER A 589 26.25 10.05 12.29
C SER A 589 26.10 10.07 10.77
N ALA A 590 24.94 9.70 10.21
CA ALA A 590 24.69 9.86 8.79
C ALA A 590 24.61 11.34 8.41
N THR A 591 25.40 11.75 7.42
CA THR A 591 25.53 13.15 6.99
C THR A 591 24.43 13.54 5.99
N LYS A 592 23.88 12.57 5.27
CA LYS A 592 22.86 12.77 4.23
C LYS A 592 21.49 12.24 4.66
N ASN A 593 20.44 12.90 4.19
CA ASN A 593 19.07 12.41 4.24
C ASN A 593 18.82 11.54 3.01
N THR A 594 18.53 10.25 3.20
CA THR A 594 18.14 9.36 2.10
C THR A 594 16.62 9.31 2.00
N ILE A 595 16.10 9.59 0.82
CA ILE A 595 14.67 9.72 0.57
C ILE A 595 14.23 8.61 -0.36
N ILE A 596 13.39 7.69 0.10
CA ILE A 596 12.74 6.72 -0.78
C ILE A 596 11.89 7.47 -1.80
N THR A 597 12.20 7.32 -3.09
CA THR A 597 11.40 7.83 -4.21
C THR A 597 10.80 6.65 -4.95
N GLN A 598 9.55 6.31 -4.64
CA GLN A 598 8.83 5.19 -5.24
C GLN A 598 7.54 5.65 -5.90
N GLY A 599 6.90 4.78 -6.66
CA GLY A 599 5.68 5.05 -7.40
C GLY A 599 5.84 4.71 -8.89
N PRO A 600 4.80 4.18 -9.55
CA PRO A 600 4.94 3.66 -10.89
C PRO A 600 5.25 4.78 -11.89
N SER A 601 5.97 4.40 -12.94
CA SER A 601 6.14 5.21 -14.13
C SER A 601 5.14 4.72 -15.19
N LEU A 602 4.70 5.60 -16.08
CA LEU A 602 3.99 5.20 -17.27
C LEU A 602 5.02 4.74 -18.30
N ILE A 603 5.16 3.43 -18.46
CA ILE A 603 6.16 2.79 -19.33
C ILE A 603 5.55 2.57 -20.70
N GLY A 604 6.24 3.01 -21.74
CA GLY A 604 5.89 2.75 -23.14
C GLY A 604 6.45 1.40 -23.61
N ILE A 605 5.67 0.69 -24.42
CA ILE A 605 6.03 -0.61 -24.97
C ILE A 605 5.91 -0.54 -26.48
N HIS A 606 6.96 -0.97 -27.15
CA HIS A 606 6.96 -1.07 -28.60
C HIS A 606 5.86 -2.03 -29.07
N ALA A 607 5.07 -1.57 -30.03
CA ALA A 607 4.02 -2.36 -30.64
C ALA A 607 4.23 -2.46 -32.16
N ASN A 608 4.17 -1.33 -32.85
CA ASN A 608 4.53 -1.15 -34.26
C ASN A 608 4.67 0.36 -34.50
N GLU A 609 5.15 0.78 -35.65
CA GLU A 609 5.43 2.20 -35.93
C GLU A 609 4.22 3.11 -35.71
N LYS A 610 3.02 2.67 -36.10
CA LYS A 610 1.79 3.47 -35.97
C LYS A 610 1.36 3.57 -34.51
N GLU A 611 1.27 2.46 -33.80
CA GLU A 611 0.83 2.44 -32.40
C GLU A 611 1.84 3.09 -31.46
N ASP A 612 3.13 3.03 -31.77
CA ASP A 612 4.19 3.75 -31.05
C ASP A 612 3.98 5.26 -31.15
N LEU A 613 3.70 5.76 -32.36
CA LEU A 613 3.40 7.18 -32.61
C LEU A 613 2.13 7.60 -31.84
N GLN A 614 1.08 6.78 -31.90
CA GLN A 614 -0.18 7.02 -31.18
C GLN A 614 0.04 7.02 -29.65
N THR A 615 0.89 6.13 -29.15
CA THR A 615 1.28 6.07 -27.74
C THR A 615 1.95 7.37 -27.30
N LYS A 616 2.93 7.87 -28.06
CA LYS A 616 3.60 9.15 -27.76
C LYS A 616 2.64 10.33 -27.79
N ARG A 617 1.74 10.40 -28.77
CA ARG A 617 0.67 11.42 -28.85
C ARG A 617 -0.24 11.39 -27.62
N PHE A 618 -0.69 10.22 -27.20
CA PHE A 618 -1.51 10.08 -26.01
C PHE A 618 -0.78 10.52 -24.74
N ILE A 619 0.50 10.13 -24.58
CA ILE A 619 1.30 10.54 -23.42
C ILE A 619 1.53 12.05 -23.41
N ASN A 620 1.83 12.66 -24.56
CA ASN A 620 1.92 14.12 -24.69
C ASN A 620 0.59 14.81 -24.32
N TRP A 621 -0.55 14.24 -24.73
CA TRP A 621 -1.87 14.74 -24.31
C TRP A 621 -2.11 14.59 -22.81
N LEU A 622 -1.67 13.49 -22.18
CA LEU A 622 -1.78 13.34 -20.72
C LEU A 622 -1.03 14.44 -19.97
N ILE A 623 0.15 14.85 -20.49
CA ILE A 623 1.00 15.88 -19.87
C ILE A 623 0.44 17.28 -20.12
N LYS A 624 0.07 17.61 -21.37
CA LYS A 624 -0.21 18.99 -21.82
C LYS A 624 -1.67 19.27 -22.15
N GLY A 625 -2.48 18.22 -22.29
CA GLY A 625 -3.89 18.33 -22.63
C GLY A 625 -4.71 18.97 -21.52
N ASN A 626 -6.00 19.16 -21.80
CA ASN A 626 -6.95 19.73 -20.85
C ASN A 626 -8.21 18.86 -20.85
N ILE A 627 -8.78 18.65 -19.67
CA ILE A 627 -10.05 17.92 -19.49
C ILE A 627 -11.02 18.77 -18.67
N ASN A 628 -12.31 18.51 -18.89
CA ASN A 628 -13.38 19.06 -18.09
C ASN A 628 -14.19 17.91 -17.49
N ILE A 629 -14.21 17.81 -16.16
CA ILE A 629 -14.98 16.81 -15.43
C ILE A 629 -16.06 17.55 -14.64
N PRO A 630 -17.35 17.29 -14.89
CA PRO A 630 -18.44 17.96 -14.19
C PRO A 630 -18.49 17.53 -12.72
N ALA A 631 -19.08 18.39 -11.88
CA ALA A 631 -19.37 18.03 -10.50
C ALA A 631 -20.30 16.80 -10.44
N ARG A 632 -20.07 15.92 -9.46
CA ARG A 632 -20.89 14.72 -9.25
C ARG A 632 -21.76 14.90 -8.04
N THR A 633 -23.03 14.52 -8.09
CA THR A 633 -23.94 14.52 -6.94
C THR A 633 -24.35 13.11 -6.53
N ASN A 634 -24.68 12.90 -5.25
CA ASN A 634 -25.30 11.67 -4.79
C ASN A 634 -26.80 11.66 -5.13
N ALA A 635 -27.50 10.56 -4.80
CA ALA A 635 -28.93 10.42 -5.02
C ALA A 635 -29.79 11.48 -4.28
N GLU A 636 -29.22 12.15 -3.28
CA GLU A 636 -29.86 13.23 -2.52
C GLU A 636 -29.50 14.62 -3.06
N GLY A 637 -28.85 14.71 -4.24
CA GLY A 637 -28.46 15.96 -4.88
C GLY A 637 -27.25 16.66 -4.24
N ARG A 638 -26.57 16.04 -3.26
CA ARG A 638 -25.39 16.62 -2.60
C ARG A 638 -24.15 16.38 -3.45
N GLU A 639 -23.35 17.42 -3.64
CA GLU A 639 -22.07 17.31 -4.34
C GLU A 639 -21.13 16.32 -3.61
N THR A 640 -20.67 15.33 -4.34
CA THR A 640 -19.73 14.27 -3.92
C THR A 640 -18.34 14.49 -4.48
N SER A 641 -18.20 15.28 -5.55
CA SER A 641 -16.92 15.75 -6.08
C SER A 641 -17.14 17.07 -6.82
N PRO A 642 -16.27 18.06 -6.61
CA PRO A 642 -16.31 19.30 -7.39
C PRO A 642 -16.00 19.04 -8.85
N ALA A 643 -16.44 19.97 -9.69
CA ALA A 643 -16.00 20.05 -11.08
C ALA A 643 -14.48 20.28 -11.15
N TYR A 644 -13.87 19.83 -12.24
CA TYR A 644 -12.45 19.99 -12.48
C TYR A 644 -12.19 20.43 -13.92
N GLN A 645 -11.33 21.43 -14.07
CA GLN A 645 -10.77 21.86 -15.34
C GLN A 645 -9.27 22.00 -15.19
N GLY A 646 -8.50 21.34 -16.06
CA GLY A 646 -7.04 21.35 -16.00
C GLY A 646 -6.43 20.13 -16.69
N THR A 647 -5.13 19.91 -16.46
CA THR A 647 -4.44 18.79 -17.12
C THR A 647 -4.94 17.44 -16.61
N PRO A 648 -4.98 16.40 -17.48
CA PRO A 648 -5.32 15.04 -17.06
C PRO A 648 -4.45 14.54 -15.90
N LEU A 649 -3.15 14.83 -15.96
CA LEU A 649 -2.20 14.36 -14.98
C LEU A 649 -2.44 14.97 -13.58
N ASN A 650 -2.72 16.27 -13.50
CA ASN A 650 -3.04 16.91 -12.22
C ASN A 650 -4.33 16.31 -11.61
N TYR A 651 -5.32 15.96 -12.42
CA TYR A 651 -6.54 15.29 -11.95
C TYR A 651 -6.25 13.92 -11.32
N LEU A 652 -5.43 13.10 -11.99
CA LEU A 652 -5.03 11.79 -11.49
C LEU A 652 -4.32 11.88 -10.14
N ILE A 653 -3.36 12.81 -10.04
CA ILE A 653 -2.46 12.93 -8.91
C ILE A 653 -3.17 13.51 -7.68
N ALA A 654 -4.01 14.54 -7.87
CA ALA A 654 -4.77 15.16 -6.79
C ALA A 654 -5.67 14.18 -6.04
N LYS A 655 -6.23 13.17 -6.73
CA LYS A 655 -7.13 12.17 -6.12
C LYS A 655 -6.40 11.00 -5.45
N ALA A 656 -5.12 10.79 -5.76
CA ALA A 656 -4.41 9.55 -5.45
C ALA A 656 -3.38 9.63 -4.32
N SER A 657 -3.16 10.82 -3.73
CA SER A 657 -2.12 11.06 -2.72
C SER A 657 -0.67 10.80 -3.22
N TYR A 658 -0.49 10.67 -4.54
CA TYR A 658 0.83 10.73 -5.18
C TYR A 658 1.25 12.18 -5.41
N ILE A 659 2.51 12.35 -5.79
CA ILE A 659 3.13 13.60 -6.23
C ILE A 659 3.55 13.45 -7.68
N LEU A 660 3.31 14.50 -8.46
CA LEU A 660 3.90 14.67 -9.78
C LEU A 660 5.26 15.36 -9.60
N PRO A 661 6.39 14.72 -9.89
CA PRO A 661 7.70 15.30 -9.62
C PRO A 661 8.15 16.26 -10.74
N THR A 662 7.28 17.15 -11.22
CA THR A 662 7.66 18.22 -12.17
C THR A 662 8.08 19.47 -11.42
N ARG A 663 8.93 20.31 -12.03
CA ARG A 663 9.34 21.59 -11.43
C ARG A 663 8.14 22.49 -11.13
N GLU A 664 7.17 22.54 -12.04
CA GLU A 664 5.95 23.33 -11.87
C GLU A 664 5.13 22.83 -10.67
N PHE A 665 4.90 21.52 -10.55
CA PHE A 665 4.12 20.96 -9.46
C PHE A 665 4.81 21.19 -8.11
N LEU A 666 6.11 20.91 -8.02
CA LEU A 666 6.86 21.01 -6.77
C LEU A 666 7.08 22.46 -6.30
N ASN A 667 7.09 23.43 -7.22
CA ASN A 667 7.25 24.85 -6.88
C ASN A 667 5.92 25.61 -6.74
N ASN A 668 4.78 24.96 -6.95
CA ASN A 668 3.47 25.60 -6.81
C ASN A 668 3.05 25.62 -5.32
N PRO A 669 2.93 26.79 -4.68
CA PRO A 669 2.59 26.88 -3.26
C PRO A 669 1.23 26.26 -2.91
N LYS A 670 0.29 26.21 -3.87
CA LYS A 670 -1.03 25.57 -3.67
C LYS A 670 -0.90 24.08 -3.37
N ASN A 671 0.13 23.42 -3.88
CA ASN A 671 0.37 22.00 -3.66
C ASN A 671 0.96 21.70 -2.27
N GLU A 672 1.48 22.71 -1.57
CA GLU A 672 1.89 22.62 -0.16
C GLU A 672 0.75 22.98 0.82
N GLN A 673 -0.31 23.61 0.33
CA GLN A 673 -1.50 24.03 1.08
C GLN A 673 -2.63 22.99 1.07
N THR A 674 -2.36 21.77 0.62
CA THR A 674 -3.32 20.66 0.63
C THR A 674 -3.72 20.25 2.06
N ASN A 675 -4.99 19.89 2.24
CA ASN A 675 -5.50 19.30 3.49
C ASN A 675 -4.99 17.86 3.72
N ASN A 676 -4.25 17.30 2.76
CA ASN A 676 -3.62 15.99 2.86
C ASN A 676 -2.18 16.14 3.39
N PRO A 677 -1.92 15.88 4.70
CA PRO A 677 -0.58 16.02 5.27
C PRO A 677 0.48 15.12 4.60
N TYR A 678 0.09 13.97 4.03
CA TYR A 678 1.05 13.07 3.36
C TYR A 678 1.57 13.68 2.07
N GLN A 679 0.67 14.29 1.28
CA GLN A 679 1.08 15.02 0.08
C GLN A 679 1.96 16.21 0.44
N LYS A 680 1.62 16.98 1.49
CA LYS A 680 2.45 18.10 1.93
C LYS A 680 3.88 17.66 2.27
N ILE A 681 4.03 16.57 3.02
CA ILE A 681 5.36 16.00 3.35
C ILE A 681 6.09 15.54 2.10
N ALA A 682 5.39 14.82 1.20
CA ALA A 682 6.00 14.32 -0.03
C ALA A 682 6.45 15.46 -0.97
N THR A 683 5.62 16.49 -1.17
CA THR A 683 5.97 17.69 -1.94
C THR A 683 7.21 18.36 -1.35
N HIS A 684 7.22 18.61 -0.03
CA HIS A 684 8.33 19.25 0.64
C HIS A 684 9.65 18.48 0.46
N VAL A 685 9.65 17.17 0.73
CA VAL A 685 10.90 16.38 0.66
C VAL A 685 11.39 16.19 -0.77
N PHE A 686 10.49 16.08 -1.75
CA PHE A 686 10.87 16.02 -3.16
C PHE A 686 11.39 17.35 -3.67
N LYS A 687 10.88 18.47 -3.15
CA LYS A 687 11.47 19.79 -3.37
C LYS A 687 12.87 19.88 -2.75
N SER A 688 13.09 19.34 -1.54
CA SER A 688 14.43 19.32 -0.91
C SER A 688 15.47 18.54 -1.73
N ILE A 689 15.09 17.47 -2.44
CA ILE A 689 15.99 16.75 -3.36
C ILE A 689 16.51 17.66 -4.49
N LEU A 690 15.68 18.62 -4.93
CA LEU A 690 16.04 19.55 -6.00
C LEU A 690 16.80 20.77 -5.49
N ASP A 691 16.35 21.32 -4.37
CA ASP A 691 16.87 22.57 -3.81
C ASP A 691 18.17 22.34 -3.01
N ASP A 692 18.34 21.15 -2.41
CA ASP A 692 19.52 20.77 -1.64
C ASP A 692 19.97 19.32 -1.95
N PRO A 693 20.40 19.05 -3.21
CA PRO A 693 20.84 17.72 -3.62
C PRO A 693 22.11 17.25 -2.90
N ASN A 694 22.82 18.19 -2.25
CA ASN A 694 23.97 17.86 -1.44
C ASN A 694 23.55 17.19 -0.14
N ASN A 695 22.45 17.57 0.51
CA ASN A 695 22.03 16.94 1.77
C ASN A 695 20.88 15.93 1.61
N TYR A 696 20.15 15.97 0.50
CA TYR A 696 19.01 15.09 0.22
C TYR A 696 19.28 14.23 -1.01
N VAL A 697 19.42 12.92 -0.80
CA VAL A 697 19.74 11.96 -1.86
C VAL A 697 18.53 11.04 -2.12
N PRO A 698 18.01 10.98 -3.36
CA PRO A 698 16.93 10.06 -3.71
C PRO A 698 17.46 8.62 -3.74
N TYR A 699 16.68 7.71 -3.16
CA TYR A 699 16.84 6.28 -3.34
C TYR A 699 15.78 5.77 -4.31
N ILE A 700 16.25 5.12 -5.36
CA ILE A 700 15.46 4.33 -6.32
C ILE A 700 15.98 2.89 -6.29
N ASP A 701 15.08 1.92 -6.47
CA ASP A 701 15.49 0.53 -6.64
C ASP A 701 16.39 0.40 -7.87
N ALA A 702 17.34 -0.54 -7.84
CA ALA A 702 18.20 -0.82 -9.00
C ALA A 702 17.30 -1.12 -10.23
N PRO A 703 17.43 -0.38 -11.34
CA PRO A 703 16.62 -0.56 -12.54
C PRO A 703 17.09 -1.78 -13.35
N ASP A 704 16.94 -2.94 -12.72
CA ASP A 704 17.31 -4.25 -13.21
C ASP A 704 16.07 -5.15 -13.20
N PHE A 705 16.00 -6.06 -14.17
CA PHE A 705 14.89 -7.00 -14.31
C PHE A 705 14.78 -7.98 -13.13
N ARG A 706 15.88 -8.19 -12.39
CA ARG A 706 16.02 -9.07 -11.21
C ARG A 706 15.57 -8.38 -9.92
N SER A 707 15.51 -7.05 -9.91
CA SER A 707 15.24 -6.23 -8.71
C SER A 707 13.94 -6.60 -8.01
N GLY A 708 12.85 -6.80 -8.76
CA GLY A 708 11.55 -7.19 -8.22
C GLY A 708 11.57 -8.53 -7.50
N SER A 709 12.24 -9.54 -8.07
CA SER A 709 12.40 -10.85 -7.44
C SER A 709 13.28 -10.78 -6.20
N PHE A 710 14.39 -10.04 -6.26
CA PHE A 710 15.26 -9.85 -5.10
C PHE A 710 14.53 -9.18 -3.93
N ARG A 711 13.74 -8.14 -4.22
CA ARG A 711 12.90 -7.44 -3.25
C ARG A 711 11.92 -8.38 -2.57
N GLN A 712 11.22 -9.23 -3.32
CA GLN A 712 10.30 -10.23 -2.77
C GLN A 712 11.02 -11.26 -1.88
N SER A 713 12.23 -11.68 -2.25
CA SER A 713 13.05 -12.57 -1.41
C SER A 713 13.45 -11.89 -0.09
N LEU A 714 13.82 -10.60 -0.12
CA LEU A 714 14.08 -9.83 1.10
C LEU A 714 12.85 -9.70 1.99
N ASP A 715 11.71 -9.29 1.43
CA ASP A 715 10.45 -9.11 2.16
C ASP A 715 10.03 -10.41 2.84
N SER A 716 9.95 -11.50 2.09
CA SER A 716 9.53 -12.81 2.60
C SER A 716 10.47 -13.36 3.66
N THR A 717 11.79 -13.19 3.49
CA THR A 717 12.78 -13.67 4.45
C THR A 717 12.77 -12.86 5.74
N LEU A 718 12.63 -11.53 5.67
CA LEU A 718 12.58 -10.69 6.88
C LEU A 718 11.27 -10.89 7.64
N VAL A 719 10.14 -11.03 6.95
CA VAL A 719 8.86 -11.43 7.57
C VAL A 719 9.00 -12.79 8.27
N SER A 720 9.61 -13.78 7.61
CA SER A 720 9.86 -15.09 8.20
C SER A 720 10.78 -15.02 9.42
N ALA A 721 11.82 -14.17 9.38
CA ALA A 721 12.72 -13.94 10.49
C ALA A 721 12.00 -13.31 11.70
N ASN A 722 11.08 -12.36 11.47
CA ASN A 722 10.24 -11.79 12.51
C ASN A 722 9.35 -12.86 13.18
N SER A 723 8.68 -13.70 12.38
CA SER A 723 7.80 -14.75 12.91
C SER A 723 8.54 -15.86 13.65
N SER A 724 9.76 -16.17 13.23
CA SER A 724 10.59 -17.25 13.82
C SER A 724 11.58 -16.77 14.87
N LYS A 725 11.70 -15.45 15.08
CA LYS A 725 12.75 -14.82 15.90
C LYS A 725 14.16 -15.27 15.49
N SER A 726 14.40 -15.33 14.18
CA SER A 726 15.70 -15.73 13.63
C SER A 726 16.79 -14.70 13.93
N ASN A 727 18.03 -15.15 14.09
CA ASN A 727 19.20 -14.28 14.09
C ASN A 727 19.65 -13.92 12.66
N PHE A 728 20.64 -13.03 12.54
CA PHE A 728 21.11 -12.55 11.24
C PHE A 728 21.65 -13.68 10.33
N ASP A 729 22.41 -14.62 10.87
CA ASP A 729 22.99 -15.71 10.06
C ASP A 729 21.90 -16.63 9.49
N THR A 730 20.86 -16.92 10.29
CA THR A 730 19.69 -17.67 9.83
C THR A 730 18.91 -16.88 8.77
N PHE A 731 18.75 -15.57 8.97
CA PHE A 731 18.15 -14.68 7.98
C PHE A 731 18.93 -14.71 6.66
N MET A 732 20.26 -14.57 6.69
CA MET A 732 21.10 -14.60 5.48
C MET A 732 21.06 -15.96 4.78
N ASN A 733 21.11 -17.06 5.52
CA ASN A 733 21.00 -18.40 4.95
C ASN A 733 19.64 -18.64 4.28
N ASN A 734 18.57 -18.12 4.86
CA ASN A 734 17.24 -18.20 4.26
C ASN A 734 17.11 -17.27 3.05
N LEU A 735 17.71 -16.09 3.10
CA LEU A 735 17.74 -15.15 1.99
C LEU A 735 18.47 -15.76 0.79
N ASP A 736 19.65 -16.32 1.00
CA ASP A 736 20.41 -16.98 -0.06
C ASP A 736 19.59 -18.10 -0.74
N LYS A 737 18.84 -18.89 0.03
CA LYS A 737 17.95 -19.93 -0.52
C LYS A 737 16.74 -19.34 -1.24
N ALA A 738 16.20 -18.23 -0.77
CA ALA A 738 15.00 -17.59 -1.32
C ALA A 738 15.30 -16.76 -2.58
N VAL A 739 16.54 -16.30 -2.78
CA VAL A 739 16.95 -15.55 -3.97
C VAL A 739 17.06 -16.50 -5.16
N PRO A 740 16.28 -16.30 -6.24
CA PRO A 740 16.33 -17.17 -7.41
C PRO A 740 17.71 -17.19 -8.08
N THR A 741 18.09 -18.32 -8.68
CA THR A 741 19.39 -18.48 -9.36
C THR A 741 19.66 -17.39 -10.40
N ILE A 742 18.63 -16.98 -11.15
CA ILE A 742 18.75 -15.90 -12.15
C ILE A 742 19.17 -14.56 -11.53
N VAL A 743 18.83 -14.32 -10.27
CA VAL A 743 19.25 -13.12 -9.52
C VAL A 743 20.73 -13.18 -9.13
N LYS A 744 21.26 -14.39 -8.89
CA LYS A 744 22.67 -14.63 -8.49
C LYS A 744 23.65 -14.62 -9.66
N GLN A 745 23.17 -14.69 -10.90
CA GLN A 745 24.00 -14.64 -12.10
C GLN A 745 24.31 -13.19 -12.47
N ASN A 746 25.57 -12.86 -12.74
CA ASN A 746 25.98 -11.55 -13.27
C ASN A 746 25.89 -11.51 -14.79
#